data_AF-A0AAD5CLL0-F1
#
_entry.id   AF-A0AAD5CLL0-F1
#
_cell.length_a   1.000
_cell.length_b   1.000
_cell.length_c   1.000
_cell.angle_alpha   90.00
_cell.angle_beta   90.00
_cell.angle_gamma   90.00
#
_symmetry.space_group_name_H-M   'P 1'
#
loop_
_entity.id
_entity.type
_entity.pdbx_description
1 polymer ?
#
loop_
_entity_poly.entity_id
_entity_poly.type
_entity_poly.pdbx_seq_one_letter_code
_entity_poly.pdbx_strand_id
1 'polypeptide(L)'
;SRTRAKKDRAMALASILHMNTGDGESSYANNSLLQETGIRKALPLLRKSIKAVADYDVHKGCFSFADFGCSSGTNTLLVASSIIDIVHEMCQENNHKVPQFQVCMNDLFGNDFNAIFKLLPDFYAKLRKDKGEGFGPCFVSAVPGSFYDRLFPDQSLHLAHAANANHWLSQVPSGLENNGSNIYMAKTSPPNVFLAYGKQFHTDFTKFLQLRSEELVLGGSMILTFPCRSIVDPTSDDGVAINELLAQSLVDLSNEGLVQESDIISFNMPAYLPCEEEVRNIIEHEGSFSIEDMNFFKVNWDPRDIDYTNMNDSSELSQIHGENTSKLLRAIIEPLLISHFGNSIIDMLFKKFGKHVAEHLSKKKTRNLFENGIRRAVPLLKHLTKGLANHDVFSDRFTFADLGCSSGTNTLLVASNIIDMVYEVCQENERKVPQFQVCLNDLFGNDFNTVFKLLPDFYSKLKKDKGGSFGPCFVSAVPGSFYDRLFPDQSLHLVHSANSNHWLSQVPQGLENNGTYICMAKKSPPNVYQAYRNQFHTDFTKFLQMRSEEVVHGGSMILTFLARGITDPTADDSWALLELLGQSLVDLIKEGLVRESDINSFNVPLYFPYEEELKNIIEHERSFSLENMNFFKLNWDPQDTDYMNMNESDELSQIHGKNVSKLMKAILEPLLISHFGNSIIDMLFKKLEKHVAEYLTKKKPRSLFVTISVTRK
;
A
#
# COMPACT_ATOMS: atom_id res chain seq x y z
N SER A 1 -35.57 -34.85 6.20
CA SER A 1 -34.15 -35.26 6.36
C SER A 1 -33.18 -34.14 5.99
N ARG A 2 -33.28 -33.48 4.82
CA ARG A 2 -32.37 -32.40 4.38
C ARG A 2 -32.31 -31.15 5.28
N THR A 3 -33.44 -30.68 5.81
CA THR A 3 -33.48 -29.51 6.74
C THR A 3 -32.82 -29.79 8.08
N ARG A 4 -32.97 -31.02 8.60
CA ARG A 4 -32.30 -31.48 9.82
C ARG A 4 -30.79 -31.56 9.61
N ALA A 5 -30.33 -32.16 8.52
CA ALA A 5 -28.91 -32.23 8.18
C ALA A 5 -28.25 -30.85 7.99
N LYS A 6 -28.96 -29.86 7.42
CA LYS A 6 -28.47 -28.47 7.37
C LYS A 6 -28.36 -27.85 8.77
N LYS A 7 -29.38 -28.04 9.62
CA LYS A 7 -29.37 -27.53 11.00
C LYS A 7 -28.26 -28.17 11.84
N ASP A 8 -28.01 -29.47 11.65
CA ASP A 8 -26.94 -30.21 12.33
C ASP A 8 -25.55 -29.72 11.87
N ARG A 9 -25.36 -29.40 10.57
CA ARG A 9 -24.11 -28.81 10.05
C ARG A 9 -23.87 -27.38 10.56
N ALA A 10 -24.90 -26.55 10.60
CA ALA A 10 -24.79 -25.19 11.12
C ALA A 10 -24.49 -25.18 12.63
N MET A 11 -25.14 -26.06 13.41
CA MET A 11 -24.84 -26.26 14.83
C MET A 11 -23.42 -26.77 15.06
N ALA A 12 -22.93 -27.69 14.22
CA ALA A 12 -21.56 -28.18 14.30
C ALA A 12 -20.57 -27.04 14.02
N LEU A 13 -20.77 -26.24 12.97
CA LEU A 13 -19.91 -25.09 12.67
C LEU A 13 -19.92 -24.05 13.79
N ALA A 14 -21.10 -23.70 14.32
CA ALA A 14 -21.25 -22.74 15.42
C ALA A 14 -20.53 -23.15 16.72
N SER A 15 -20.24 -24.44 16.89
CA SER A 15 -19.49 -24.96 18.04
C SER A 15 -17.97 -24.94 17.87
N ILE A 16 -17.47 -24.86 16.63
CA ILE A 16 -16.03 -24.90 16.31
C ILE A 16 -15.50 -23.58 15.75
N LEU A 17 -16.37 -22.72 15.19
CA LEU A 17 -16.01 -21.40 14.68
C LEU A 17 -15.94 -20.42 15.85
N HIS A 18 -14.73 -20.23 16.37
CA HIS A 18 -14.40 -19.20 17.33
C HIS A 18 -12.95 -18.78 17.13
N MET A 19 -12.59 -17.62 17.66
CA MET A 19 -11.21 -17.12 17.60
C MET A 19 -10.37 -17.78 18.70
N ASN A 20 -9.04 -17.71 18.57
CA ASN A 20 -8.16 -18.21 19.63
C ASN A 20 -8.40 -17.48 20.96
N THR A 21 -8.64 -18.27 22.00
CA THR A 21 -9.03 -17.80 23.34
C THR A 21 -7.84 -17.30 24.16
N GLY A 22 -8.11 -16.62 25.28
CA GLY A 22 -7.10 -16.15 26.21
C GLY A 22 -6.26 -14.96 25.73
N ASP A 23 -5.09 -14.77 26.36
CA ASP A 23 -4.19 -13.62 26.22
C ASP A 23 -2.76 -14.03 25.84
N GLY A 24 -2.57 -15.27 25.36
CA GLY A 24 -1.28 -15.78 24.91
C GLY A 24 -0.81 -15.17 23.58
N GLU A 25 0.41 -15.51 23.14
CA GLU A 25 1.01 -14.93 21.92
C GLU A 25 0.19 -15.20 20.64
N SER A 26 -0.47 -16.35 20.54
CA SER A 26 -1.33 -16.74 19.40
C SER A 26 -2.81 -16.36 19.59
N SER A 27 -3.17 -15.71 20.70
CA SER A 27 -4.56 -15.32 20.98
C SER A 27 -5.07 -14.27 20.00
N TYR A 28 -6.38 -14.23 19.79
CA TYR A 28 -7.02 -13.16 19.01
C TYR A 28 -6.86 -11.79 19.67
N ALA A 29 -6.89 -11.73 21.01
CA ALA A 29 -6.70 -10.49 21.75
C ALA A 29 -5.37 -9.77 21.39
N ASN A 30 -4.29 -10.53 21.17
CA ASN A 30 -2.98 -9.96 20.82
C ASN A 30 -2.71 -9.80 19.31
N ASN A 31 -3.57 -10.35 18.45
CA ASN A 31 -3.36 -10.39 17.00
C ASN A 31 -4.53 -9.79 16.21
N SER A 32 -5.34 -8.90 16.80
CA SER A 32 -6.55 -8.33 16.17
C SER A 32 -6.43 -6.85 15.78
N LEU A 33 -5.20 -6.35 15.60
CA LEU A 33 -4.93 -4.95 15.23
C LEU A 33 -5.44 -4.60 13.81
N LEU A 34 -5.54 -5.58 12.90
CA LEU A 34 -6.12 -5.34 11.56
C LEU A 34 -7.60 -4.97 11.68
N GLN A 35 -8.32 -5.70 12.53
CA GLN A 35 -9.73 -5.49 12.81
C GLN A 35 -9.95 -4.17 13.53
N GLU A 36 -9.08 -3.81 14.48
CA GLU A 36 -9.08 -2.49 15.13
C GLU A 36 -8.94 -1.36 14.09
N THR A 37 -8.03 -1.50 13.14
CA THR A 37 -7.81 -0.51 12.07
C THR A 37 -9.07 -0.35 11.21
N GLY A 38 -9.75 -1.44 10.88
CA GLY A 38 -11.03 -1.41 10.17
C GLY A 38 -12.11 -0.67 10.96
N ILE A 39 -12.26 -0.96 12.25
CA ILE A 39 -13.19 -0.26 13.15
C ILE A 39 -12.90 1.24 13.19
N ARG A 40 -11.62 1.62 13.35
CA ARG A 40 -11.21 3.04 13.40
C ARG A 40 -11.52 3.79 12.11
N LYS A 41 -11.34 3.17 10.95
CA LYS A 41 -11.68 3.77 9.65
C LYS A 41 -13.20 3.95 9.46
N ALA A 42 -14.02 3.14 10.14
CA ALA A 42 -15.48 3.26 10.11
C ALA A 42 -16.04 4.31 11.11
N LEU A 43 -15.22 4.84 12.04
CA LEU A 43 -15.68 5.81 13.07
C LEU A 43 -16.38 7.06 12.50
N PRO A 44 -15.94 7.67 11.38
CA PRO A 44 -16.67 8.81 10.81
C PRO A 44 -18.10 8.43 10.37
N LEU A 45 -18.29 7.24 9.79
CA LEU A 45 -19.60 6.74 9.39
C LEU A 45 -20.47 6.39 10.60
N LEU A 46 -19.86 5.79 11.62
CA LEU A 46 -20.52 5.51 12.89
C LEU A 46 -21.05 6.79 13.53
N ARG A 47 -20.23 7.86 13.57
CA ARG A 47 -20.62 9.17 14.09
C ARG A 47 -21.78 9.78 13.30
N LYS A 48 -21.72 9.73 11.96
CA LYS A 48 -22.82 10.20 11.09
C LYS A 48 -24.12 9.43 11.33
N SER A 49 -24.03 8.11 11.48
CA SER A 49 -25.20 7.23 11.67
C SER A 49 -25.85 7.44 13.04
N ILE A 50 -25.06 7.51 14.11
CA ILE A 50 -25.57 7.83 15.46
C ILE A 50 -26.23 9.20 15.47
N LYS A 51 -25.68 10.18 14.72
CA LYS A 51 -26.30 11.50 14.57
C LYS A 51 -27.73 11.42 14.04
N ALA A 52 -27.95 10.62 13.00
CA ALA A 52 -29.28 10.41 12.44
C ALA A 52 -30.24 9.68 13.41
N VAL A 53 -29.78 8.69 14.17
CA VAL A 53 -30.62 7.97 15.15
C VAL A 53 -31.09 8.89 16.29
N ALA A 54 -30.23 9.82 16.71
CA ALA A 54 -30.52 10.69 17.85
C ALA A 54 -31.64 11.69 17.62
N ASP A 55 -31.88 12.09 16.37
CA ASP A 55 -32.97 13.00 16.02
C ASP A 55 -34.36 12.36 16.22
N TYR A 56 -34.44 11.03 16.31
CA TYR A 56 -35.70 10.30 16.39
C TYR A 56 -36.03 9.71 17.77
N ASP A 57 -35.06 9.19 18.55
CA ASP A 57 -35.43 8.44 19.77
C ASP A 57 -34.42 8.30 20.93
N VAL A 58 -33.27 8.99 20.90
CA VAL A 58 -32.22 8.85 21.96
C VAL A 58 -32.69 9.36 23.35
N HIS A 59 -33.84 10.04 23.42
CA HIS A 59 -34.33 10.68 24.64
C HIS A 59 -35.23 9.79 25.53
N LYS A 60 -35.57 8.57 25.10
CA LYS A 60 -36.42 7.63 25.87
C LYS A 60 -35.69 6.88 26.99
N GLY A 61 -34.65 7.49 27.57
CA GLY A 61 -34.05 7.06 28.84
C GLY A 61 -32.96 5.98 28.74
N CYS A 62 -32.99 5.07 27.75
CA CYS A 62 -31.94 4.08 27.53
C CYS A 62 -31.57 3.95 26.04
N PHE A 63 -30.28 3.96 25.74
CA PHE A 63 -29.72 3.71 24.42
C PHE A 63 -29.06 2.33 24.39
N SER A 64 -29.79 1.37 23.81
CA SER A 64 -29.36 -0.01 23.63
C SER A 64 -28.72 -0.23 22.27
N PHE A 65 -27.55 -0.86 22.24
CA PHE A 65 -26.86 -1.23 21.01
C PHE A 65 -26.17 -2.59 21.13
N ALA A 66 -25.96 -3.25 19.99
CA ALA A 66 -25.32 -4.55 19.93
C ALA A 66 -24.09 -4.55 19.02
N ASP A 67 -23.05 -5.28 19.43
CA ASP A 67 -21.87 -5.61 18.64
C ASP A 67 -21.94 -7.10 18.25
N PHE A 68 -22.26 -7.38 16.99
CA PHE A 68 -22.41 -8.73 16.44
C PHE A 68 -21.06 -9.26 15.93
N GLY A 69 -20.58 -10.35 16.55
CA GLY A 69 -19.24 -10.90 16.31
C GLY A 69 -18.17 -10.19 17.14
N CYS A 70 -18.39 -10.07 18.45
CA CYS A 70 -17.52 -9.31 19.35
C CYS A 70 -16.14 -9.94 19.59
N SER A 71 -15.99 -11.24 19.33
CA SER A 71 -14.81 -12.07 19.66
C SER A 71 -14.43 -11.95 21.14
N SER A 72 -13.15 -12.09 21.49
CA SER A 72 -12.62 -12.14 22.87
C SER A 72 -11.64 -11.01 23.21
N GLY A 73 -11.37 -10.09 22.27
CA GLY A 73 -10.38 -9.03 22.38
C GLY A 73 -10.93 -7.67 22.86
N THR A 74 -10.04 -6.68 22.96
CA THR A 74 -10.38 -5.30 23.39
C THR A 74 -11.20 -4.51 22.36
N ASN A 75 -11.24 -4.97 21.10
CA ASN A 75 -11.91 -4.28 19.99
C ASN A 75 -13.40 -4.00 20.25
N THR A 76 -14.13 -4.94 20.86
CA THR A 76 -15.55 -4.74 21.18
C THR A 76 -15.77 -3.63 22.21
N LEU A 77 -14.86 -3.50 23.19
CA LEU A 77 -14.92 -2.43 24.19
C LEU A 77 -14.52 -1.08 23.59
N LEU A 78 -13.63 -1.05 22.59
CA LEU A 78 -13.33 0.15 21.80
C LEU A 78 -14.56 0.63 21.02
N VAL A 79 -15.31 -0.29 20.41
CA VAL A 79 -16.58 0.03 19.73
C VAL A 79 -17.57 0.60 20.75
N ALA A 80 -17.77 -0.09 21.88
CA ALA A 80 -18.68 0.36 22.92
C ALA A 80 -18.32 1.74 23.45
N SER A 81 -17.04 2.00 23.75
CA SER A 81 -16.60 3.33 24.20
C SER A 81 -16.84 4.39 23.14
N SER A 82 -16.55 4.09 21.87
CA SER A 82 -16.71 5.06 20.78
C SER A 82 -18.17 5.45 20.57
N ILE A 83 -19.10 4.49 20.61
CA ILE A 83 -20.55 4.74 20.52
C ILE A 83 -21.00 5.60 21.70
N ILE A 84 -20.61 5.22 22.93
CA ILE A 84 -20.93 5.97 24.14
C ILE A 84 -20.42 7.41 24.05
N ASP A 85 -19.19 7.60 23.60
CA ASP A 85 -18.55 8.92 23.46
C ASP A 85 -19.32 9.80 22.47
N ILE A 86 -19.67 9.25 21.30
CA ILE A 86 -20.43 9.97 20.28
C ILE A 86 -21.80 10.37 20.81
N VAL A 87 -22.56 9.45 21.42
CA VAL A 87 -23.88 9.75 21.98
C VAL A 87 -23.78 10.79 23.10
N HIS A 88 -22.77 10.68 23.95
CA HIS A 88 -22.54 11.63 25.04
C HIS A 88 -22.23 13.04 24.53
N GLU A 89 -21.29 13.19 23.59
CA GLU A 89 -20.95 14.47 22.95
C GLU A 89 -22.17 15.09 22.28
N MET A 90 -22.95 14.29 21.57
CA MET A 90 -24.19 14.75 20.94
C MET A 90 -25.24 15.24 21.93
N CYS A 91 -25.41 14.53 23.05
CA CYS A 91 -26.33 14.99 24.10
C CYS A 91 -25.87 16.33 24.68
N GLN A 92 -24.56 16.52 24.85
CA GLN A 92 -24.01 17.81 25.30
C GLN A 92 -24.23 18.93 24.28
N GLU A 93 -23.96 18.68 22.99
CA GLU A 93 -24.18 19.66 21.89
C GLU A 93 -25.64 20.15 21.84
N ASN A 94 -26.60 19.26 22.10
CA ASN A 94 -28.03 19.54 22.02
C ASN A 94 -28.69 19.89 23.37
N ASN A 95 -27.92 20.05 24.45
CA ASN A 95 -28.42 20.25 25.82
C ASN A 95 -29.43 19.17 26.27
N HIS A 96 -29.24 17.94 25.81
CA HIS A 96 -30.06 16.78 26.17
C HIS A 96 -29.44 16.00 27.34
N LYS A 97 -30.30 15.33 28.12
CA LYS A 97 -29.83 14.43 29.17
C LYS A 97 -29.20 13.19 28.54
N VAL A 98 -28.01 12.81 29.03
CA VAL A 98 -27.33 11.57 28.62
C VAL A 98 -28.20 10.36 29.01
N PRO A 99 -28.47 9.42 28.09
CA PRO A 99 -29.26 8.22 28.38
C PRO A 99 -28.47 7.21 29.22
N GLN A 100 -29.16 6.21 29.75
CA GLN A 100 -28.51 4.98 30.21
C GLN A 100 -28.02 4.19 29.00
N PHE A 101 -26.91 3.47 29.11
CA PHE A 101 -26.41 2.65 28.00
C PHE A 101 -26.64 1.17 28.28
N GLN A 102 -27.11 0.43 27.27
CA GLN A 102 -27.13 -1.02 27.29
C GLN A 102 -26.30 -1.56 26.11
N VAL A 103 -25.14 -2.13 26.43
CA VAL A 103 -24.18 -2.68 25.49
C VAL A 103 -24.37 -4.19 25.43
N CYS A 104 -24.73 -4.72 24.26
CA CYS A 104 -24.91 -6.16 24.05
C CYS A 104 -23.81 -6.72 23.16
N MET A 105 -22.93 -7.55 23.72
CA MET A 105 -21.87 -8.21 22.97
C MET A 105 -22.32 -9.58 22.52
N ASN A 106 -22.48 -9.78 21.21
CA ASN A 106 -22.90 -11.04 20.62
C ASN A 106 -21.72 -11.76 19.97
N ASP A 107 -21.63 -13.07 20.19
CA ASP A 107 -20.78 -14.00 19.44
C ASP A 107 -21.35 -15.41 19.54
N LEU A 108 -20.75 -16.37 18.84
CA LEU A 108 -21.10 -17.79 18.90
C LEU A 108 -20.82 -18.40 20.29
N PHE A 109 -21.43 -19.55 20.56
CA PHE A 109 -21.36 -20.21 21.88
C PHE A 109 -19.93 -20.58 22.30
N GLY A 110 -19.03 -20.84 21.36
CA GLY A 110 -17.63 -21.20 21.62
C GLY A 110 -16.71 -20.02 21.96
N ASN A 111 -17.20 -18.77 21.90
CA ASN A 111 -16.39 -17.59 22.16
C ASN A 111 -15.98 -17.45 23.65
N ASP A 112 -14.82 -16.85 23.89
CA ASP A 112 -14.30 -16.59 25.24
C ASP A 112 -14.84 -15.28 25.82
N PHE A 113 -16.12 -15.28 26.20
CA PHE A 113 -16.74 -14.14 26.89
C PHE A 113 -16.09 -13.84 28.25
N ASN A 114 -15.44 -14.85 28.87
CA ASN A 114 -14.76 -14.65 30.16
C ASN A 114 -13.56 -13.70 30.01
N ALA A 115 -12.85 -13.72 28.89
CA ALA A 115 -11.81 -12.75 28.58
C ALA A 115 -12.35 -11.32 28.56
N ILE A 116 -13.49 -11.08 27.89
CA ILE A 116 -14.16 -9.78 27.89
C ILE A 116 -14.57 -9.37 29.31
N PHE A 117 -15.21 -10.27 30.06
CA PHE A 117 -15.69 -9.95 31.41
C PHE A 117 -14.58 -9.52 32.37
N LYS A 118 -13.37 -10.06 32.20
CA LYS A 118 -12.18 -9.65 32.96
C LYS A 118 -11.74 -8.21 32.65
N LEU A 119 -12.05 -7.67 31.47
CA LEU A 119 -11.71 -6.31 31.05
C LEU A 119 -12.74 -5.25 31.48
N LEU A 120 -13.94 -5.67 31.90
CA LEU A 120 -15.03 -4.75 32.27
C LEU A 120 -14.71 -3.84 33.47
N PRO A 121 -14.04 -4.28 34.55
CA PRO A 121 -13.70 -3.40 35.66
C PRO A 121 -12.90 -2.16 35.22
N ASP A 122 -11.89 -2.35 34.36
CA ASP A 122 -11.05 -1.28 33.82
C ASP A 122 -11.82 -0.39 32.85
N PHE A 123 -12.66 -0.98 32.01
CA PHE A 123 -13.57 -0.24 31.12
C PHE A 123 -14.48 0.70 31.91
N TYR A 124 -15.12 0.22 32.98
CA TYR A 124 -15.98 1.04 33.83
C TYR A 124 -15.20 2.11 34.61
N ALA A 125 -14.00 1.79 35.09
CA ALA A 125 -13.14 2.76 35.76
C ALA A 125 -12.74 3.90 34.83
N LYS A 126 -12.39 3.57 33.57
CA LYS A 126 -12.06 4.55 32.53
C LYS A 126 -13.27 5.42 32.18
N LEU A 127 -14.46 4.84 31.96
CA LEU A 127 -15.67 5.61 31.71
C LEU A 127 -15.97 6.62 32.82
N ARG A 128 -15.88 6.22 34.09
CA ARG A 128 -16.08 7.12 35.24
C ARG A 128 -15.05 8.24 35.29
N LYS A 129 -13.78 7.93 35.01
CA LYS A 129 -12.70 8.91 34.98
C LYS A 129 -12.89 9.94 33.87
N ASP A 130 -13.21 9.48 32.67
CA ASP A 130 -13.24 10.32 31.47
C ASP A 130 -14.54 11.16 31.38
N LYS A 131 -15.66 10.67 31.94
CA LYS A 131 -16.98 11.33 31.85
C LYS A 131 -17.48 11.95 33.16
N GLY A 132 -16.81 11.69 34.28
CA GLY A 132 -17.16 12.21 35.61
C GLY A 132 -18.31 11.46 36.28
N GLU A 133 -18.54 11.77 37.57
CA GLU A 133 -19.55 11.06 38.40
C GLU A 133 -21.00 11.29 37.97
N GLY A 134 -21.26 12.28 37.12
CA GLY A 134 -22.58 12.58 36.55
C GLY A 134 -22.95 11.77 35.29
N PHE A 135 -22.04 10.92 34.79
CA PHE A 135 -22.28 10.09 33.62
C PHE A 135 -23.32 8.99 33.90
N GLY A 136 -24.30 8.82 33.00
CA GLY A 136 -25.37 7.83 33.14
C GLY A 136 -24.86 6.39 33.27
N PRO A 137 -25.64 5.47 33.87
CA PRO A 137 -25.21 4.09 34.05
C PRO A 137 -25.03 3.38 32.70
N CYS A 138 -24.03 2.50 32.62
CA CYS A 138 -23.73 1.66 31.47
C CYS A 138 -23.78 0.19 31.86
N PHE A 139 -24.65 -0.58 31.21
CA PHE A 139 -24.87 -2.00 31.47
C PHE A 139 -24.34 -2.82 30.29
N VAL A 140 -23.45 -3.75 30.58
CA VAL A 140 -22.84 -4.60 29.57
C VAL A 140 -23.37 -6.02 29.73
N SER A 141 -23.81 -6.64 28.63
CA SER A 141 -24.35 -8.00 28.59
C SER A 141 -23.72 -8.80 27.45
N ALA A 142 -23.54 -10.10 27.65
CA ALA A 142 -23.18 -11.03 26.59
C ALA A 142 -24.43 -11.76 26.06
N VAL A 143 -24.51 -11.94 24.74
CA VAL A 143 -25.63 -12.59 24.05
C VAL A 143 -25.07 -13.70 23.16
N PRO A 144 -24.88 -14.92 23.68
CA PRO A 144 -24.32 -16.02 22.90
C PRO A 144 -25.33 -16.57 21.90
N GLY A 145 -24.93 -16.73 20.64
CA GLY A 145 -25.76 -17.28 19.57
C GLY A 145 -25.36 -16.80 18.19
N SER A 146 -25.84 -17.48 17.15
CA SER A 146 -25.60 -17.04 15.78
C SER A 146 -26.39 -15.77 15.47
N PHE A 147 -25.72 -14.77 14.91
CA PHE A 147 -26.41 -13.61 14.33
C PHE A 147 -27.21 -13.96 13.06
N TYR A 148 -27.15 -15.19 12.57
CA TYR A 148 -28.10 -15.68 11.57
C TYR A 148 -29.40 -16.20 12.20
N ASP A 149 -29.63 -16.01 13.51
CA ASP A 149 -30.88 -16.28 14.20
C ASP A 149 -31.34 -15.04 15.00
N ARG A 150 -32.56 -15.10 15.57
CA ARG A 150 -33.09 -14.07 16.47
C ARG A 150 -32.30 -14.09 17.78
N LEU A 151 -31.78 -12.93 18.18
CA LEU A 151 -30.96 -12.73 19.37
C LEU A 151 -31.62 -11.77 20.37
N PHE A 152 -32.41 -10.83 19.86
CA PHE A 152 -33.03 -9.78 20.65
C PHE A 152 -34.55 -9.75 20.47
N PRO A 153 -35.32 -9.25 21.47
CA PRO A 153 -36.73 -8.94 21.29
C PRO A 153 -36.97 -7.91 20.17
N ASP A 154 -38.20 -7.88 19.67
CA ASP A 154 -38.59 -6.93 18.63
C ASP A 154 -38.35 -5.48 19.10
N GLN A 155 -37.78 -4.65 18.23
CA GLN A 155 -37.56 -3.22 18.45
C GLN A 155 -36.87 -2.89 19.80
N SER A 156 -35.82 -3.63 20.13
CA SER A 156 -35.08 -3.46 21.38
C SER A 156 -33.69 -2.82 21.21
N LEU A 157 -33.21 -2.71 19.97
CA LEU A 157 -31.92 -2.10 19.65
C LEU A 157 -32.09 -0.78 18.90
N HIS A 158 -31.28 0.22 19.26
CA HIS A 158 -31.20 1.50 18.55
C HIS A 158 -30.10 1.45 17.47
N LEU A 159 -29.06 0.66 17.72
CA LEU A 159 -27.90 0.56 16.86
C LEU A 159 -27.39 -0.88 16.82
N ALA A 160 -27.14 -1.37 15.62
CA ALA A 160 -26.46 -2.63 15.37
C ALA A 160 -25.08 -2.34 14.76
N HIS A 161 -24.02 -2.85 15.38
CA HIS A 161 -22.66 -2.79 14.86
C HIS A 161 -22.16 -4.20 14.57
N ALA A 162 -21.45 -4.40 13.47
CA ALA A 162 -20.73 -5.64 13.20
C ALA A 162 -19.45 -5.34 12.44
N ALA A 163 -18.30 -5.72 13.01
CA ALA A 163 -16.99 -5.55 12.38
C ALA A 163 -16.29 -6.90 12.20
N ASN A 164 -15.87 -7.19 10.97
CA ASN A 164 -15.20 -8.42 10.57
C ASN A 164 -15.99 -9.69 10.95
N ALA A 165 -17.31 -9.65 10.80
CA ALA A 165 -18.20 -10.75 11.16
C ALA A 165 -19.03 -11.28 9.97
N ASN A 166 -19.68 -10.40 9.20
CA ASN A 166 -20.65 -10.80 8.18
C ASN A 166 -20.09 -11.55 6.96
N HIS A 167 -18.77 -11.66 6.83
CA HIS A 167 -18.12 -12.49 5.82
C HIS A 167 -18.13 -13.98 6.19
N TRP A 168 -18.33 -14.33 7.47
CA TRP A 168 -18.50 -15.71 7.90
C TRP A 168 -19.88 -16.24 7.52
N LEU A 169 -19.92 -17.40 6.87
CA LEU A 169 -21.14 -18.06 6.43
C LEU A 169 -21.75 -18.88 7.56
N SER A 170 -23.07 -19.10 7.49
CA SER A 170 -23.79 -19.95 8.45
C SER A 170 -23.39 -21.43 8.35
N GLN A 171 -22.84 -21.83 7.20
CA GLN A 171 -22.33 -23.17 6.92
C GLN A 171 -21.41 -23.15 5.69
N VAL A 172 -20.56 -24.17 5.56
CA VAL A 172 -19.84 -24.45 4.31
C VAL A 172 -20.87 -24.69 3.19
N PRO A 173 -20.71 -24.07 1.99
CA PRO A 173 -21.59 -24.34 0.86
C PRO A 173 -21.61 -25.82 0.47
N SER A 174 -22.76 -26.32 0.03
CA SER A 174 -22.88 -27.69 -0.50
C SER A 174 -22.48 -27.77 -1.97
N GLY A 175 -21.95 -28.91 -2.42
CA GLY A 175 -21.61 -29.12 -3.84
C GLY A 175 -20.19 -28.67 -4.20
N LEU A 176 -19.25 -28.79 -3.26
CA LEU A 176 -17.84 -28.38 -3.40
C LEU A 176 -16.89 -29.57 -3.62
N GLU A 177 -17.41 -30.77 -3.84
CA GLU A 177 -16.63 -32.02 -3.89
C GLU A 177 -15.62 -32.06 -5.04
N ASN A 178 -15.79 -31.19 -6.05
CA ASN A 178 -14.91 -31.08 -7.21
C ASN A 178 -13.92 -29.89 -7.12
N ASN A 179 -13.76 -29.26 -5.96
CA ASN A 179 -12.85 -28.11 -5.78
C ASN A 179 -11.36 -28.49 -5.69
N GLY A 180 -11.03 -29.77 -5.85
CA GLY A 180 -9.65 -30.27 -5.82
C GLY A 180 -8.98 -30.00 -4.48
N SER A 181 -7.72 -29.58 -4.50
CA SER A 181 -6.94 -29.20 -3.31
C SER A 181 -7.16 -27.76 -2.84
N ASN A 182 -8.13 -27.04 -3.43
CA ASN A 182 -8.46 -25.70 -2.98
C ASN A 182 -9.33 -25.76 -1.73
N ILE A 183 -9.03 -24.91 -0.75
CA ILE A 183 -9.79 -24.82 0.51
C ILE A 183 -10.83 -23.71 0.50
N TYR A 184 -10.96 -23.00 -0.61
CA TYR A 184 -11.89 -21.88 -0.82
C TYR A 184 -12.09 -21.71 -2.34
N MET A 185 -12.73 -20.63 -2.78
CA MET A 185 -12.67 -20.19 -4.17
C MET A 185 -11.21 -19.87 -4.55
N ALA A 186 -10.77 -20.38 -5.69
CA ALA A 186 -9.45 -20.16 -6.27
C ALA A 186 -9.55 -19.99 -7.78
N LYS A 187 -8.49 -19.50 -8.43
CA LYS A 187 -8.46 -19.31 -9.90
C LYS A 187 -8.73 -20.60 -10.68
N THR A 188 -8.42 -21.76 -10.09
CA THR A 188 -8.60 -23.09 -10.66
C THR A 188 -9.94 -23.75 -10.29
N SER A 189 -10.75 -23.10 -9.44
CA SER A 189 -12.04 -23.64 -9.01
C SER A 189 -13.02 -23.74 -10.18
N PRO A 190 -13.88 -24.78 -10.22
CA PRO A 190 -14.92 -24.89 -11.24
C PRO A 190 -16.07 -23.90 -10.99
N PRO A 191 -16.84 -23.49 -12.03
CA PRO A 191 -17.90 -22.50 -11.92
C PRO A 191 -18.95 -22.76 -10.83
N ASN A 192 -19.25 -24.03 -10.52
CA ASN A 192 -20.22 -24.40 -9.48
C ASN A 192 -19.78 -23.96 -8.08
N VAL A 193 -18.47 -23.86 -7.81
CA VAL A 193 -17.94 -23.45 -6.51
C VAL A 193 -18.26 -21.98 -6.25
N PHE A 194 -17.99 -21.09 -7.21
CA PHE A 194 -18.32 -19.67 -7.10
C PHE A 194 -19.82 -19.45 -6.92
N LEU A 195 -20.65 -20.18 -7.68
CA LEU A 195 -22.11 -20.12 -7.56
C LEU A 195 -22.61 -20.60 -6.18
N ALA A 196 -22.00 -21.65 -5.63
CA ALA A 196 -22.37 -22.19 -4.33
C ALA A 196 -22.04 -21.20 -3.20
N TYR A 197 -20.84 -20.62 -3.22
CA TYR A 197 -20.40 -19.60 -2.27
C TYR A 197 -21.27 -18.34 -2.33
N GLY A 198 -21.47 -17.77 -3.53
CA GLY A 198 -22.31 -16.58 -3.70
C GLY A 198 -23.76 -16.81 -3.28
N LYS A 199 -24.33 -17.99 -3.57
CA LYS A 199 -25.69 -18.36 -3.13
C LYS A 199 -25.80 -18.49 -1.61
N GLN A 200 -24.79 -19.07 -0.97
CA GLN A 200 -24.76 -19.22 0.49
C GLN A 200 -24.68 -17.85 1.16
N PHE A 201 -23.77 -16.98 0.70
CA PHE A 201 -23.67 -15.60 1.19
C PHE A 201 -24.97 -14.81 1.00
N HIS A 202 -25.57 -14.87 -0.20
CA HIS A 202 -26.86 -14.22 -0.45
C HIS A 202 -27.92 -14.66 0.54
N THR A 203 -28.04 -15.97 0.78
CA THR A 203 -29.02 -16.52 1.73
C THR A 203 -28.77 -16.03 3.15
N ASP A 204 -27.51 -16.10 3.59
CA ASP A 204 -27.10 -15.76 4.94
C ASP A 204 -27.25 -14.26 5.21
N PHE A 205 -26.75 -13.41 4.31
CA PHE A 205 -26.80 -11.96 4.47
C PHE A 205 -28.24 -11.42 4.38
N THR A 206 -29.07 -11.96 3.49
CA THR A 206 -30.52 -11.64 3.46
C THR A 206 -31.18 -11.99 4.79
N LYS A 207 -30.90 -13.18 5.34
CA LYS A 207 -31.46 -13.61 6.62
C LYS A 207 -31.00 -12.71 7.77
N PHE A 208 -29.72 -12.33 7.77
CA PHE A 208 -29.17 -11.38 8.75
C PHE A 208 -29.93 -10.06 8.71
N LEU A 209 -30.12 -9.44 7.54
CA LEU A 209 -30.87 -8.19 7.40
C LEU A 209 -32.32 -8.33 7.91
N GLN A 210 -33.04 -9.37 7.48
CA GLN A 210 -34.41 -9.61 7.94
C GLN A 210 -34.51 -9.67 9.47
N LEU A 211 -33.65 -10.45 10.11
CA LEU A 211 -33.67 -10.60 11.57
C LEU A 211 -33.29 -9.31 12.29
N ARG A 212 -32.31 -8.56 11.77
CA ARG A 212 -31.92 -7.28 12.37
C ARG A 212 -32.99 -6.20 12.19
N SER A 213 -33.78 -6.26 11.12
CA SER A 213 -34.88 -5.32 10.90
C SER A 213 -36.00 -5.46 11.93
N GLU A 214 -36.24 -6.69 12.40
CA GLU A 214 -37.23 -6.97 13.45
C GLU A 214 -36.73 -6.51 14.83
N GLU A 215 -35.42 -6.58 15.07
CA GLU A 215 -34.79 -6.28 16.36
C GLU A 215 -34.48 -4.80 16.56
N LEU A 216 -34.24 -4.05 15.48
CA LEU A 216 -34.00 -2.62 15.52
C LEU A 216 -35.32 -1.83 15.67
N VAL A 217 -35.28 -0.75 16.44
CA VAL A 217 -36.37 0.23 16.49
C VAL A 217 -36.54 0.91 15.13
N LEU A 218 -37.73 1.48 14.87
CA LEU A 218 -37.93 2.35 13.71
C LEU A 218 -36.98 3.54 13.78
N GLY A 219 -36.22 3.77 12.71
CA GLY A 219 -35.16 4.79 12.67
C GLY A 219 -33.83 4.33 13.28
N GLY A 220 -33.74 3.09 13.78
CA GLY A 220 -32.48 2.48 14.19
C GLY A 220 -31.52 2.31 13.01
N SER A 221 -30.22 2.29 13.30
CA SER A 221 -29.17 2.21 12.28
C SER A 221 -28.29 0.98 12.42
N MET A 222 -27.65 0.59 11.31
CA MET A 222 -26.70 -0.51 11.28
C MET A 222 -25.37 -0.07 10.65
N ILE A 223 -24.25 -0.42 11.29
CA ILE A 223 -22.91 -0.16 10.78
C ILE A 223 -22.21 -1.50 10.60
N LEU A 224 -21.94 -1.85 9.34
CA LEU A 224 -21.30 -3.10 8.94
C LEU A 224 -19.94 -2.81 8.31
N THR A 225 -18.89 -3.44 8.82
CA THR A 225 -17.54 -3.36 8.26
C THR A 225 -17.00 -4.77 8.12
N PHE A 226 -16.75 -5.26 6.90
CA PHE A 226 -16.22 -6.61 6.70
C PHE A 226 -15.35 -6.70 5.44
N PRO A 227 -14.44 -7.70 5.36
CA PRO A 227 -13.61 -7.94 4.18
C PRO A 227 -14.46 -8.15 2.92
N CYS A 228 -14.06 -7.49 1.84
CA CYS A 228 -14.70 -7.54 0.53
C CYS A 228 -13.62 -7.62 -0.56
N ARG A 229 -14.04 -7.91 -1.80
CA ARG A 229 -13.17 -7.85 -2.98
C ARG A 229 -13.42 -6.58 -3.78
N SER A 230 -12.37 -6.01 -4.38
CA SER A 230 -12.43 -4.71 -5.06
C SER A 230 -13.11 -4.73 -6.43
N ILE A 231 -13.26 -5.91 -7.04
CA ILE A 231 -13.88 -6.08 -8.34
C ILE A 231 -14.90 -7.23 -8.34
N VAL A 232 -15.77 -7.24 -9.35
CA VAL A 232 -16.83 -8.26 -9.48
C VAL A 232 -16.25 -9.67 -9.61
N ASP A 233 -15.13 -9.82 -10.32
CA ASP A 233 -14.45 -11.09 -10.53
C ASP A 233 -14.03 -11.73 -9.19
N PRO A 234 -14.61 -12.89 -8.81
CA PRO A 234 -14.31 -13.55 -7.55
C PRO A 234 -12.93 -14.23 -7.54
N THR A 235 -12.21 -14.24 -8.67
CA THR A 235 -10.83 -14.75 -8.78
C THR A 235 -9.77 -13.67 -8.59
N SER A 236 -10.19 -12.45 -8.25
CA SER A 236 -9.31 -11.32 -7.99
C SER A 236 -8.34 -11.63 -6.85
N ASP A 237 -7.13 -11.09 -6.99
CA ASP A 237 -6.03 -11.34 -6.07
C ASP A 237 -6.33 -10.95 -4.61
N ASP A 238 -7.11 -9.90 -4.39
CA ASP A 238 -7.58 -9.46 -3.07
C ASP A 238 -8.74 -10.31 -2.52
N GLY A 239 -9.37 -11.14 -3.36
CA GLY A 239 -10.45 -12.06 -2.97
C GLY A 239 -9.99 -13.47 -2.61
N VAL A 240 -8.92 -13.99 -3.23
CA VAL A 240 -8.55 -15.42 -3.12
C VAL A 240 -7.15 -15.70 -2.58
N ALA A 241 -6.19 -14.77 -2.74
CA ALA A 241 -4.77 -15.10 -2.60
C ALA A 241 -4.38 -15.64 -1.22
N ILE A 242 -4.93 -15.09 -0.13
CA ILE A 242 -4.58 -15.55 1.22
C ILE A 242 -5.00 -17.01 1.46
N ASN A 243 -6.14 -17.43 0.90
CA ASN A 243 -6.62 -18.80 1.00
C ASN A 243 -5.88 -19.74 0.05
N GLU A 244 -5.48 -19.26 -1.14
CA GLU A 244 -4.63 -20.03 -2.07
C GLU A 244 -3.25 -20.34 -1.43
N LEU A 245 -2.64 -19.37 -0.74
CA LEU A 245 -1.36 -19.56 -0.03
C LEU A 245 -1.50 -20.56 1.14
N LEU A 246 -2.63 -20.53 1.86
CA LEU A 246 -2.92 -21.51 2.90
C LEU A 246 -3.17 -22.90 2.32
N ALA A 247 -3.90 -23.02 1.21
CA ALA A 247 -4.08 -24.28 0.48
C ALA A 247 -2.73 -24.85 0.02
N GLN A 248 -1.87 -24.02 -0.56
CA GLN A 248 -0.52 -24.41 -0.96
C GLN A 248 0.30 -24.93 0.23
N SER A 249 0.18 -24.29 1.38
CA SER A 249 0.87 -24.73 2.61
C SER A 249 0.40 -26.11 3.08
N LEU A 250 -0.89 -26.43 2.94
CA LEU A 250 -1.44 -27.76 3.22
C LEU A 250 -0.97 -28.79 2.19
N VAL A 251 -0.94 -28.46 0.90
CA VAL A 251 -0.43 -29.33 -0.16
C VAL A 251 1.04 -29.67 0.08
N ASP A 252 1.86 -28.70 0.50
CA ASP A 252 3.26 -28.95 0.87
C ASP A 252 3.38 -29.95 2.03
N LEU A 253 2.52 -29.84 3.05
CA LEU A 253 2.48 -30.83 4.14
C LEU A 253 2.01 -32.20 3.67
N SER A 254 1.12 -32.25 2.67
CA SER A 254 0.68 -33.52 2.08
C SER A 254 1.80 -34.19 1.28
N ASN A 255 2.57 -33.42 0.51
CA ASN A 255 3.76 -33.89 -0.20
C ASN A 255 4.84 -34.40 0.77
N GLU A 256 4.90 -33.88 1.99
CA GLU A 256 5.77 -34.36 3.07
C GLU A 256 5.20 -35.57 3.84
N GLY A 257 3.99 -36.03 3.49
CA GLY A 257 3.33 -37.17 4.14
C GLY A 257 2.73 -36.87 5.51
N LEU A 258 2.58 -35.58 5.87
CA LEU A 258 2.08 -35.12 7.17
C LEU A 258 0.57 -34.90 7.20
N VAL A 259 -0.05 -34.70 6.03
CA VAL A 259 -1.51 -34.50 5.85
C VAL A 259 -1.99 -35.40 4.70
N GLN A 260 -3.11 -36.08 4.87
CA GLN A 260 -3.70 -36.84 3.76
C GLN A 260 -4.35 -35.89 2.75
N GLU A 261 -4.13 -36.11 1.46
CA GLU A 261 -4.71 -35.30 0.40
C GLU A 261 -6.25 -35.26 0.48
N SER A 262 -6.88 -36.38 0.88
CA SER A 262 -8.33 -36.47 1.11
C SER A 262 -8.83 -35.51 2.19
N ASP A 263 -8.01 -35.22 3.20
CA ASP A 263 -8.37 -34.31 4.28
C ASP A 263 -8.38 -32.87 3.77
N ILE A 264 -7.47 -32.53 2.84
CA ILE A 264 -7.44 -31.22 2.18
C ILE A 264 -8.66 -31.06 1.27
N ILE A 265 -8.95 -32.06 0.42
CA ILE A 265 -10.08 -32.04 -0.53
C ILE A 265 -11.44 -31.88 0.20
N SER A 266 -11.55 -32.43 1.41
CA SER A 266 -12.78 -32.36 2.20
C SER A 266 -12.95 -31.05 3.00
N PHE A 267 -11.91 -30.22 3.09
CA PHE A 267 -11.93 -28.96 3.84
C PHE A 267 -12.28 -27.77 2.94
N ASN A 268 -13.26 -26.96 3.34
CA ASN A 268 -13.60 -25.70 2.65
C ASN A 268 -13.92 -24.62 3.68
N MET A 269 -13.40 -23.41 3.46
CA MET A 269 -13.56 -22.27 4.36
C MET A 269 -15.01 -21.77 4.33
N PRO A 270 -15.69 -21.63 5.49
CA PRO A 270 -17.05 -21.11 5.57
C PRO A 270 -17.05 -19.57 5.57
N ALA A 271 -16.38 -18.95 4.61
CA ALA A 271 -16.32 -17.50 4.47
C ALA A 271 -16.70 -17.08 3.05
N TYR A 272 -17.10 -15.82 2.85
CA TYR A 272 -17.29 -15.22 1.54
C TYR A 272 -16.90 -13.75 1.57
N LEU A 273 -16.09 -13.33 0.59
CA LEU A 273 -15.71 -11.93 0.39
C LEU A 273 -16.54 -11.36 -0.76
N PRO A 274 -17.64 -10.64 -0.49
CA PRO A 274 -18.49 -10.10 -1.55
C PRO A 274 -17.86 -8.89 -2.24
N CYS A 275 -18.35 -8.53 -3.43
CA CYS A 275 -18.06 -7.22 -4.05
C CYS A 275 -19.13 -6.19 -3.67
N GLU A 276 -18.89 -4.91 -3.99
CA GLU A 276 -19.85 -3.82 -3.75
C GLU A 276 -21.24 -4.13 -4.29
N GLU A 277 -21.30 -4.56 -5.56
CA GLU A 277 -22.55 -4.81 -6.26
C GLU A 277 -23.39 -5.91 -5.60
N GLU A 278 -22.75 -6.99 -5.13
CA GLU A 278 -23.45 -8.06 -4.42
C GLU A 278 -24.09 -7.57 -3.12
N VAL A 279 -23.35 -6.81 -2.31
CA VAL A 279 -23.85 -6.28 -1.03
C VAL A 279 -25.00 -5.31 -1.27
N ARG A 280 -24.81 -4.37 -2.20
CA ARG A 280 -25.82 -3.37 -2.56
C ARG A 280 -27.11 -4.03 -3.04
N ASN A 281 -26.99 -4.97 -3.99
CA ASN A 281 -28.14 -5.67 -4.55
C ASN A 281 -28.92 -6.45 -3.48
N ILE A 282 -28.24 -7.11 -2.53
CA ILE A 282 -28.93 -7.84 -1.45
C ILE A 282 -29.69 -6.90 -0.54
N ILE A 283 -29.09 -5.78 -0.11
CA ILE A 283 -29.75 -4.80 0.78
C ILE A 283 -30.97 -4.19 0.09
N GLU A 284 -30.82 -3.77 -1.16
CA GLU A 284 -31.90 -3.16 -1.93
C GLU A 284 -33.05 -4.15 -2.24
N HIS A 285 -32.73 -5.41 -2.51
CA HIS A 285 -33.75 -6.45 -2.75
C HIS A 285 -34.46 -6.91 -1.48
N GLU A 286 -33.76 -7.00 -0.36
CA GLU A 286 -34.38 -7.37 0.93
C GLU A 286 -35.31 -6.25 1.41
N GLY A 287 -34.88 -4.99 1.29
CA GLY A 287 -35.75 -3.81 1.36
C GLY A 287 -36.07 -3.28 2.75
N SER A 288 -35.55 -3.88 3.83
CA SER A 288 -35.79 -3.41 5.19
C SER A 288 -34.88 -2.23 5.60
N PHE A 289 -33.79 -1.98 4.88
CA PHE A 289 -32.83 -0.92 5.16
C PHE A 289 -32.52 -0.06 3.94
N SER A 290 -32.34 1.25 4.14
CA SER A 290 -31.73 2.14 3.16
C SER A 290 -30.22 2.22 3.35
N ILE A 291 -29.46 2.29 2.25
CA ILE A 291 -28.01 2.50 2.29
C ILE A 291 -27.74 4.01 2.41
N GLU A 292 -27.32 4.45 3.59
CA GLU A 292 -26.93 5.85 3.84
C GLU A 292 -25.54 6.19 3.29
N ASP A 293 -24.60 5.26 3.42
CA ASP A 293 -23.22 5.42 2.99
C ASP A 293 -22.56 4.05 2.80
N MET A 294 -21.66 3.94 1.83
CA MET A 294 -20.93 2.70 1.57
C MET A 294 -19.51 3.05 1.12
N ASN A 295 -18.53 2.72 1.96
CA ASN A 295 -17.14 3.08 1.75
C ASN A 295 -16.24 1.86 1.68
N PHE A 296 -15.18 1.98 0.87
CA PHE A 296 -14.19 0.95 0.64
C PHE A 296 -12.81 1.51 0.97
N PHE A 297 -12.07 0.80 1.80
CA PHE A 297 -10.71 1.14 2.15
C PHE A 297 -9.84 -0.12 2.09
N LYS A 298 -8.58 0.06 1.70
CA LYS A 298 -7.58 -1.01 1.72
C LYS A 298 -6.85 -1.01 3.05
N VAL A 299 -6.47 -2.20 3.49
CA VAL A 299 -5.60 -2.46 4.65
C VAL A 299 -4.52 -3.46 4.23
N ASN A 300 -3.33 -3.35 4.82
CA ASN A 300 -2.26 -4.31 4.60
C ASN A 300 -2.56 -5.63 5.32
N TRP A 301 -2.06 -6.75 4.79
CA TRP A 301 -2.20 -8.05 5.45
C TRP A 301 -1.44 -8.12 6.78
N ASP A 302 -0.29 -7.46 6.87
CA ASP A 302 0.38 -7.24 8.15
C ASP A 302 -0.26 -6.03 8.86
N PRO A 303 -0.93 -6.22 10.01
CA PRO A 303 -1.54 -5.13 10.76
C PRO A 303 -0.54 -4.15 11.37
N ARG A 304 0.73 -4.54 11.49
CA ARG A 304 1.82 -3.70 12.01
C ARG A 304 2.52 -2.92 10.90
N ASP A 305 2.22 -3.24 9.64
CA ASP A 305 2.64 -2.46 8.47
C ASP A 305 1.69 -1.26 8.30
N ILE A 306 1.86 -0.26 9.18
CA ILE A 306 1.10 1.00 9.17
C ILE A 306 1.46 1.92 7.99
N ASP A 307 2.49 1.55 7.24
CA ASP A 307 3.02 2.35 6.16
C ASP A 307 2.58 1.74 4.82
N TYR A 308 1.45 2.24 4.30
CA TYR A 308 0.94 1.96 2.95
C TYR A 308 1.96 2.29 1.85
N THR A 309 3.05 2.99 2.21
CA THR A 309 4.16 3.36 1.34
C THR A 309 5.48 2.64 1.66
N ASN A 310 5.53 1.73 2.65
CA ASN A 310 6.78 1.11 3.11
C ASN A 310 7.30 0.14 2.08
N MET A 311 8.57 0.36 1.72
CA MET A 311 9.28 -0.45 0.75
C MET A 311 10.60 -1.02 1.23
N ASN A 312 10.76 -1.13 2.55
CA ASN A 312 11.69 -2.08 3.13
C ASN A 312 10.94 -3.35 3.48
N ASP A 313 10.87 -4.28 2.54
CA ASP A 313 10.91 -5.67 2.94
C ASP A 313 12.29 -6.19 2.55
N SER A 314 13.27 -6.09 3.45
CA SER A 314 14.39 -7.05 3.41
C SER A 314 13.79 -8.46 3.47
N SER A 315 14.52 -9.53 3.08
CA SER A 315 14.04 -10.90 3.31
C SER A 315 13.58 -11.10 4.76
N GLU A 316 14.25 -10.46 5.72
CA GLU A 316 13.88 -10.44 7.13
C GLU A 316 12.56 -9.68 7.39
N LEU A 317 12.31 -8.56 6.74
CA LEU A 317 11.05 -7.81 6.86
C LEU A 317 9.89 -8.48 6.12
N SER A 318 10.04 -9.00 4.89
CA SER A 318 9.00 -9.85 4.25
C SER A 318 8.71 -11.08 5.08
N GLN A 319 9.74 -11.67 5.71
CA GLN A 319 9.55 -12.76 6.66
C GLN A 319 8.77 -12.28 7.90
N ILE A 320 9.09 -11.13 8.48
CA ILE A 320 8.32 -10.53 9.59
C ILE A 320 6.87 -10.25 9.16
N HIS A 321 6.62 -9.71 7.96
CA HIS A 321 5.28 -9.46 7.45
C HIS A 321 4.52 -10.77 7.21
N GLY A 322 5.19 -11.79 6.68
CA GLY A 322 4.66 -13.14 6.55
C GLY A 322 4.35 -13.78 7.90
N GLU A 323 5.22 -13.60 8.89
CA GLU A 323 5.04 -14.07 10.26
C GLU A 323 3.89 -13.34 10.97
N ASN A 324 3.81 -12.01 10.87
CA ASN A 324 2.72 -11.21 11.45
C ASN A 324 1.37 -11.56 10.80
N THR A 325 1.33 -11.69 9.48
CA THR A 325 0.13 -12.13 8.74
C THR A 325 -0.25 -13.56 9.14
N SER A 326 0.74 -14.43 9.32
CA SER A 326 0.54 -15.81 9.77
C SER A 326 -0.05 -15.86 11.18
N LYS A 327 0.48 -15.07 12.14
CA LYS A 327 -0.07 -14.96 13.50
C LYS A 327 -1.49 -14.41 13.52
N LEU A 328 -1.75 -13.36 12.71
CA LEU A 328 -3.10 -12.82 12.52
C LEU A 328 -4.07 -13.89 12.03
N LEU A 329 -3.75 -14.56 10.92
CA LEU A 329 -4.64 -15.57 10.36
C LEU A 329 -4.80 -16.77 11.30
N ARG A 330 -3.70 -17.21 11.94
CA ARG A 330 -3.71 -18.27 12.96
C ARG A 330 -4.70 -17.96 14.07
N ALA A 331 -4.66 -16.74 14.62
CA ALA A 331 -5.57 -16.33 15.68
C ALA A 331 -7.05 -16.37 15.27
N ILE A 332 -7.35 -16.34 13.97
CA ILE A 332 -8.70 -16.34 13.40
C ILE A 332 -9.18 -17.77 13.09
N ILE A 333 -8.33 -18.62 12.49
CA ILE A 333 -8.78 -19.89 11.90
C ILE A 333 -8.18 -21.15 12.56
N GLU A 334 -7.26 -21.01 13.53
CA GLU A 334 -6.64 -22.17 14.19
C GLU A 334 -7.66 -23.15 14.80
N PRO A 335 -8.71 -22.72 15.52
CA PRO A 335 -9.70 -23.65 16.06
C PRO A 335 -10.43 -24.45 14.97
N LEU A 336 -10.75 -23.79 13.85
CA LEU A 336 -11.36 -24.43 12.69
C LEU A 336 -10.42 -25.48 12.08
N LEU A 337 -9.14 -25.15 11.91
CA LEU A 337 -8.15 -26.08 11.38
C LEU A 337 -7.89 -27.27 12.33
N ILE A 338 -7.81 -27.03 13.64
CA ILE A 338 -7.64 -28.10 14.64
C ILE A 338 -8.80 -29.08 14.59
N SER A 339 -10.03 -28.58 14.42
CA SER A 339 -11.22 -29.44 14.37
C SER A 339 -11.22 -30.41 13.19
N HIS A 340 -10.51 -30.09 12.10
CA HIS A 340 -10.49 -30.88 10.86
C HIS A 340 -9.20 -31.67 10.68
N PHE A 341 -8.04 -31.03 10.84
CA PHE A 341 -6.72 -31.62 10.60
C PHE A 341 -6.03 -32.10 11.89
N GLY A 342 -6.56 -31.77 13.06
CA GLY A 342 -5.93 -32.02 14.34
C GLY A 342 -4.84 -31.00 14.69
N ASN A 343 -4.37 -31.06 15.95
CA ASN A 343 -3.44 -30.07 16.48
C ASN A 343 -1.98 -30.26 16.02
N SER A 344 -1.60 -31.48 15.62
CA SER A 344 -0.20 -31.85 15.36
C SER A 344 0.44 -31.10 14.18
N ILE A 345 -0.37 -30.61 13.24
CA ILE A 345 0.13 -29.98 12.00
C ILE A 345 0.12 -28.45 12.05
N ILE A 346 -0.53 -27.84 13.04
CA ILE A 346 -0.83 -26.40 13.06
C ILE A 346 0.43 -25.54 13.06
N ASP A 347 1.41 -25.84 13.91
CA ASP A 347 2.65 -25.06 13.96
C ASP A 347 3.44 -25.14 12.66
N MET A 348 3.49 -26.33 12.04
CA MET A 348 4.18 -26.52 10.75
C MET A 348 3.44 -25.82 9.61
N LEU A 349 2.10 -25.90 9.61
CA LEU A 349 1.23 -25.25 8.65
C LEU A 349 1.43 -23.73 8.67
N PHE A 350 1.35 -23.09 9.83
CA PHE A 350 1.50 -21.64 9.93
C PHE A 350 2.93 -21.16 9.69
N LYS A 351 3.93 -22.02 9.95
CA LYS A 351 5.31 -21.74 9.53
C LYS A 351 5.48 -21.74 8.01
N LYS A 352 4.89 -22.72 7.31
CA LYS A 352 4.91 -22.77 5.84
C LYS A 352 4.07 -21.64 5.22
N PHE A 353 2.90 -21.39 5.78
CA PHE A 353 2.03 -20.29 5.38
C PHE A 353 2.72 -18.94 5.49
N GLY A 354 3.41 -18.67 6.60
CA GLY A 354 4.19 -17.44 6.78
C GLY A 354 5.26 -17.26 5.69
N LYS A 355 5.93 -18.35 5.26
CA LYS A 355 6.89 -18.30 4.15
C LYS A 355 6.22 -18.00 2.82
N HIS A 356 5.12 -18.69 2.50
CA HIS A 356 4.35 -18.45 1.27
C HIS A 356 3.82 -17.02 1.20
N VAL A 357 3.35 -16.46 2.32
CA VAL A 357 2.97 -15.06 2.41
C VAL A 357 4.16 -14.12 2.19
N ALA A 358 5.30 -14.38 2.84
CA ALA A 358 6.50 -13.57 2.66
C ALA A 358 6.93 -13.52 1.18
N GLU A 359 6.95 -14.67 0.50
CA GLU A 359 7.26 -14.76 -0.93
C GLU A 359 6.20 -14.08 -1.81
N HIS A 360 4.93 -14.14 -1.42
CA HIS A 360 3.86 -13.49 -2.16
C HIS A 360 3.96 -11.95 -2.06
N LEU A 361 4.20 -11.44 -0.85
CA LEU A 361 4.32 -10.01 -0.59
C LEU A 361 5.54 -9.41 -1.28
N SER A 362 6.66 -10.14 -1.35
CA SER A 362 7.85 -9.70 -2.08
C SER A 362 7.60 -9.59 -3.59
N LYS A 363 6.81 -10.50 -4.18
CA LYS A 363 6.48 -10.54 -5.62
C LYS A 363 5.36 -9.58 -6.05
N LYS A 364 4.41 -9.23 -5.19
CA LYS A 364 3.32 -8.30 -5.55
C LYS A 364 3.61 -6.84 -5.24
N LYS A 365 4.50 -6.56 -4.29
CA LYS A 365 5.00 -5.19 -4.06
C LYS A 365 6.10 -4.80 -5.07
N THR A 366 6.28 -5.50 -6.20
CA THR A 366 7.39 -5.27 -7.14
C THR A 366 7.41 -3.82 -7.65
N ARG A 367 8.35 -3.12 -7.02
CA ARG A 367 8.76 -1.74 -7.17
C ARG A 367 9.53 -1.54 -8.45
N ASN A 368 9.23 -0.47 -9.18
CA ASN A 368 10.20 0.05 -10.14
C ASN A 368 11.39 0.65 -9.38
N LEU A 369 12.62 0.48 -9.89
CA LEU A 369 13.87 1.04 -9.30
C LEU A 369 13.70 2.52 -8.94
N PHE A 370 13.05 3.25 -9.84
CA PHE A 370 12.81 4.68 -9.73
C PHE A 370 11.77 5.05 -8.67
N GLU A 371 10.78 4.19 -8.43
CA GLU A 371 9.77 4.37 -7.38
C GLU A 371 10.38 4.20 -5.98
N ASN A 372 11.32 3.24 -5.83
CA ASN A 372 12.10 3.09 -4.59
C ASN A 372 12.89 4.36 -4.25
N GLY A 373 13.47 5.02 -5.25
CA GLY A 373 14.17 6.31 -5.07
C GLY A 373 13.24 7.41 -4.55
N ILE A 374 12.07 7.58 -5.19
CA ILE A 374 11.05 8.56 -4.78
C ILE A 374 10.57 8.29 -3.35
N ARG A 375 10.36 7.03 -2.98
CA ARG A 375 9.88 6.65 -1.64
C ARG A 375 10.90 6.92 -0.53
N ARG A 376 12.20 6.78 -0.81
CA ARG A 376 13.28 7.14 0.14
C ARG A 376 13.30 8.64 0.47
N ALA A 377 12.77 9.48 -0.42
CA ALA A 377 12.69 10.92 -0.23
C ALA A 377 11.50 11.35 0.64
N VAL A 378 10.49 10.50 0.85
CA VAL A 378 9.25 10.81 1.58
C VAL A 378 9.48 11.33 3.01
N PRO A 379 10.36 10.74 3.85
CA PRO A 379 10.59 11.27 5.19
C PRO A 379 11.15 12.70 5.19
N LEU A 380 12.07 13.00 4.25
CA LEU A 380 12.63 14.34 4.08
C LEU A 380 11.57 15.30 3.56
N LEU A 381 10.75 14.86 2.60
CA LEU A 381 9.63 15.62 2.05
C LEU A 381 8.63 16.02 3.15
N LYS A 382 8.30 15.10 4.06
CA LYS A 382 7.43 15.37 5.21
C LYS A 382 8.05 16.39 6.17
N HIS A 383 9.36 16.27 6.44
CA HIS A 383 10.08 17.22 7.27
C HIS A 383 10.10 18.63 6.67
N LEU A 384 10.42 18.76 5.37
CA LEU A 384 10.40 20.04 4.66
C LEU A 384 8.99 20.65 4.65
N THR A 385 7.97 19.84 4.38
CA THR A 385 6.58 20.31 4.37
C THR A 385 6.15 20.87 5.72
N LYS A 386 6.58 20.23 6.82
CA LYS A 386 6.38 20.77 8.19
C LYS A 386 7.14 22.08 8.41
N GLY A 387 8.37 22.18 7.91
CA GLY A 387 9.15 23.43 7.95
C GLY A 387 8.45 24.59 7.23
N LEU A 388 7.96 24.35 6.02
CA LEU A 388 7.23 25.35 5.22
C LEU A 388 5.98 25.90 5.94
N ALA A 389 5.25 25.03 6.65
CA ALA A 389 4.09 25.44 7.42
C ALA A 389 4.42 26.47 8.52
N ASN A 390 5.58 26.33 9.16
CA ASN A 390 6.00 27.21 10.24
C ASN A 390 6.33 28.64 9.77
N HIS A 391 6.57 28.83 8.46
CA HIS A 391 6.88 30.11 7.85
C HIS A 391 5.69 30.80 7.17
N ASP A 392 4.46 30.34 7.45
CA ASP A 392 3.19 30.87 6.89
C ASP A 392 3.12 30.86 5.34
N VAL A 393 3.86 29.94 4.73
CA VAL A 393 3.96 29.76 3.27
C VAL A 393 2.66 29.17 2.68
N PHE A 394 1.75 28.67 3.53
CA PHE A 394 0.50 28.00 3.14
C PHE A 394 -0.73 28.93 3.14
N SER A 395 -0.57 30.19 2.71
CA SER A 395 -1.64 31.19 2.84
C SER A 395 -2.92 30.83 2.06
N ASP A 396 -2.91 30.95 0.74
CA ASP A 396 -4.08 30.71 -0.13
C ASP A 396 -3.82 29.69 -1.24
N ARG A 397 -2.59 29.59 -1.74
CA ARG A 397 -2.21 28.70 -2.83
C ARG A 397 -0.85 28.06 -2.56
N PHE A 398 -0.78 26.73 -2.62
CA PHE A 398 0.44 25.96 -2.58
C PHE A 398 0.77 25.44 -3.98
N THR A 399 1.84 25.97 -4.56
CA THR A 399 2.33 25.61 -5.91
C THR A 399 3.61 24.79 -5.78
N PHE A 400 3.64 23.62 -6.39
CA PHE A 400 4.83 22.78 -6.44
C PHE A 400 5.04 22.18 -7.82
N ALA A 401 6.29 21.85 -8.14
CA ALA A 401 6.67 21.28 -9.42
C ALA A 401 7.35 19.93 -9.27
N ASP A 402 7.03 18.97 -10.15
CA ASP A 402 7.76 17.73 -10.36
C ASP A 402 8.57 17.87 -11.67
N LEU A 403 9.89 18.04 -11.54
CA LEU A 403 10.81 18.26 -12.66
C LEU A 403 11.39 16.94 -13.15
N GLY A 404 11.18 16.62 -14.43
CA GLY A 404 11.50 15.31 -15.01
C GLY A 404 10.45 14.25 -14.70
N CYS A 405 9.17 14.61 -14.83
CA CYS A 405 8.03 13.80 -14.42
C CYS A 405 7.74 12.56 -15.29
N SER A 406 8.25 12.54 -16.54
CA SER A 406 7.96 11.53 -17.55
C SER A 406 6.46 11.33 -17.83
N SER A 407 6.05 10.13 -18.22
CA SER A 407 4.67 9.79 -18.64
C SER A 407 3.97 8.75 -17.75
N GLY A 408 4.66 8.23 -16.73
CA GLY A 408 4.16 7.18 -15.85
C GLY A 408 3.28 7.68 -14.70
N THR A 409 2.63 6.76 -14.00
CA THR A 409 1.77 7.05 -12.81
C THR A 409 2.53 7.66 -11.62
N ASN A 410 3.88 7.54 -11.61
CA ASN A 410 4.72 7.99 -10.50
C ASN A 410 4.58 9.49 -10.21
N THR A 411 4.43 10.33 -11.24
CA THR A 411 4.33 11.78 -11.03
C THR A 411 3.05 12.18 -10.28
N LEU A 412 1.92 11.52 -10.57
CA LEU A 412 0.66 11.73 -9.84
C LEU A 412 0.70 11.13 -8.44
N LEU A 413 1.48 10.07 -8.22
CA LEU A 413 1.75 9.54 -6.88
C LEU A 413 2.55 10.55 -6.04
N VAL A 414 3.60 11.16 -6.60
CA VAL A 414 4.36 12.24 -5.95
C VAL A 414 3.44 13.40 -5.61
N ALA A 415 2.61 13.83 -6.56
CA ALA A 415 1.65 14.91 -6.35
C ALA A 415 0.66 14.58 -5.22
N SER A 416 0.09 13.37 -5.20
CA SER A 416 -0.78 12.90 -4.11
C SER A 416 -0.07 12.97 -2.77
N ASN A 417 1.16 12.45 -2.68
CA ASN A 417 1.92 12.42 -1.44
C ASN A 417 2.21 13.83 -0.90
N ILE A 418 2.60 14.76 -1.76
CA ILE A 418 2.85 16.16 -1.37
C ILE A 418 1.54 16.81 -0.88
N ILE A 419 0.45 16.63 -1.61
CA ILE A 419 -0.88 17.13 -1.24
C ILE A 419 -1.30 16.55 0.12
N ASP A 420 -1.12 15.25 0.32
CA ASP A 420 -1.45 14.55 1.56
C ASP A 420 -0.67 15.12 2.75
N MET A 421 0.64 15.33 2.58
CA MET A 421 1.48 15.91 3.63
C MET A 421 1.08 17.35 3.96
N VAL A 422 0.82 18.19 2.96
CA VAL A 422 0.37 19.57 3.19
C VAL A 422 -1.00 19.57 3.87
N TYR A 423 -1.91 18.71 3.42
CA TYR A 423 -3.23 18.54 4.03
C TYR A 423 -3.12 18.13 5.50
N GLU A 424 -2.35 17.09 5.82
CA GLU A 424 -2.11 16.63 7.19
C GLU A 424 -1.57 17.76 8.07
N VAL A 425 -0.55 18.48 7.58
CA VAL A 425 0.07 19.58 8.33
C VAL A 425 -0.91 20.74 8.54
N CYS A 426 -1.76 21.06 7.57
CA CYS A 426 -2.82 22.04 7.75
C CYS A 426 -3.84 21.59 8.81
N GLN A 427 -4.25 20.32 8.80
CA GLN A 427 -5.16 19.78 9.82
C GLN A 427 -4.52 19.79 11.23
N GLU A 428 -3.25 19.36 11.35
CA GLU A 428 -2.49 19.35 12.61
C GLU A 428 -2.38 20.76 13.24
N ASN A 429 -2.31 21.81 12.41
CA ASN A 429 -2.14 23.19 12.86
C ASN A 429 -3.44 24.03 12.82
N GLU A 430 -4.60 23.39 12.64
CA GLU A 430 -5.91 24.05 12.54
C GLU A 430 -5.95 25.16 11.46
N ARG A 431 -5.22 24.97 10.36
CA ARG A 431 -5.13 25.92 9.25
C ARG A 431 -6.05 25.53 8.10
N LYS A 432 -6.49 26.56 7.38
CA LYS A 432 -7.18 26.38 6.10
C LYS A 432 -6.26 25.67 5.11
N VAL A 433 -6.79 24.68 4.40
CA VAL A 433 -6.07 23.97 3.33
C VAL A 433 -5.94 24.90 2.12
N PRO A 434 -4.74 25.08 1.54
CA PRO A 434 -4.55 25.95 0.38
C PRO A 434 -5.11 25.33 -0.90
N GLN A 435 -5.28 26.15 -1.93
CA GLN A 435 -5.48 25.65 -3.29
C GLN A 435 -4.18 25.04 -3.81
N PHE A 436 -4.24 23.91 -4.49
CA PHE A 436 -3.05 23.25 -5.03
C PHE A 436 -2.85 23.59 -6.50
N GLN A 437 -1.61 23.95 -6.86
CA GLN A 437 -1.18 24.01 -8.25
C GLN A 437 0.03 23.08 -8.43
N VAL A 438 -0.18 22.03 -9.23
CA VAL A 438 0.81 20.98 -9.52
C VAL A 438 1.36 21.21 -10.92
N CYS A 439 2.66 21.43 -11.02
CA CYS A 439 3.34 21.65 -12.29
C CYS A 439 4.18 20.43 -12.66
N LEU A 440 3.81 19.76 -13.75
CA LEU A 440 4.51 18.59 -14.27
C LEU A 440 5.46 19.03 -15.39
N ASN A 441 6.76 19.03 -15.14
CA ASN A 441 7.75 19.44 -16.13
C ASN A 441 8.50 18.24 -16.71
N ASP A 442 8.71 18.28 -18.02
CA ASP A 442 9.63 17.41 -18.74
C ASP A 442 9.98 18.06 -20.09
N LEU A 443 10.86 17.44 -20.87
CA LEU A 443 11.25 17.89 -22.20
C LEU A 443 10.08 17.86 -23.20
N PHE A 444 10.24 18.58 -24.31
CA PHE A 444 9.23 18.65 -25.40
C PHE A 444 8.83 17.29 -25.98
N GLY A 445 9.72 16.29 -25.89
CA GLY A 445 9.47 14.93 -26.39
C GLY A 445 8.67 14.04 -25.42
N ASN A 446 8.34 14.50 -24.21
CA ASN A 446 7.60 13.70 -23.24
C ASN A 446 6.13 13.51 -23.64
N ASP A 447 5.56 12.36 -23.29
CA ASP A 447 4.16 12.05 -23.54
C ASP A 447 3.26 12.49 -22.37
N PHE A 448 3.02 13.80 -22.29
CA PHE A 448 2.08 14.36 -21.31
C PHE A 448 0.64 13.86 -21.49
N ASN A 449 0.25 13.43 -22.70
CA ASN A 449 -1.11 12.97 -22.96
C ASN A 449 -1.44 11.70 -22.18
N THR A 450 -0.46 10.81 -21.98
CA THR A 450 -0.64 9.63 -21.13
C THR A 450 -0.91 10.02 -19.67
N VAL A 451 -0.21 11.02 -19.13
CA VAL A 451 -0.49 11.53 -17.77
C VAL A 451 -1.87 12.19 -17.71
N PHE A 452 -2.25 12.98 -18.72
CA PHE A 452 -3.54 13.67 -18.75
C PHE A 452 -4.73 12.72 -18.74
N LYS A 453 -4.61 11.54 -19.38
CA LYS A 453 -5.65 10.51 -19.34
C LYS A 453 -5.89 9.94 -17.93
N LEU A 454 -4.91 10.06 -17.02
CA LEU A 454 -5.00 9.58 -15.64
C LEU A 454 -5.58 10.63 -14.67
N LEU A 455 -5.69 11.89 -15.10
CA LEU A 455 -6.19 12.98 -14.24
C LEU A 455 -7.62 12.80 -13.74
N PRO A 456 -8.59 12.27 -14.51
CA PRO A 456 -9.95 12.04 -14.01
C PRO A 456 -9.98 11.15 -12.76
N ASP A 457 -9.21 10.04 -12.78
CA ASP A 457 -9.11 9.11 -11.66
C ASP A 457 -8.39 9.74 -10.47
N PHE A 458 -7.34 10.51 -10.73
CA PHE A 458 -6.62 11.27 -9.71
C PHE A 458 -7.54 12.26 -8.98
N TYR A 459 -8.34 13.05 -9.70
CA TYR A 459 -9.28 14.00 -9.11
C TYR A 459 -10.43 13.30 -8.37
N SER A 460 -10.96 12.22 -8.94
CA SER A 460 -11.99 11.39 -8.29
C SER A 460 -11.52 10.87 -6.94
N LYS A 461 -10.28 10.36 -6.89
CA LYS A 461 -9.63 9.89 -5.67
C LYS A 461 -9.42 11.00 -4.65
N LEU A 462 -8.86 12.16 -5.05
CA LEU A 462 -8.68 13.29 -4.13
C LEU A 462 -10.00 13.74 -3.49
N LYS A 463 -11.08 13.82 -4.29
CA LYS A 463 -12.41 14.19 -3.82
C LYS A 463 -12.98 13.17 -2.83
N LYS A 464 -12.81 11.87 -3.13
CA LYS A 464 -13.24 10.77 -2.26
C LYS A 464 -12.49 10.77 -0.93
N ASP A 465 -11.16 10.91 -0.97
CA ASP A 465 -10.31 10.73 0.20
C ASP A 465 -10.32 11.94 1.14
N LYS A 466 -10.55 13.16 0.63
CA LYS A 466 -10.44 14.42 1.39
C LYS A 466 -11.78 15.14 1.64
N GLY A 467 -12.87 14.69 1.02
CA GLY A 467 -14.21 15.25 1.23
C GLY A 467 -14.43 16.66 0.65
N GLY A 468 -15.59 17.26 0.96
CA GLY A 468 -16.03 18.53 0.37
C GLY A 468 -15.31 19.80 0.87
N SER A 469 -14.48 19.70 1.91
CA SER A 469 -13.67 20.80 2.45
C SER A 469 -12.26 20.91 1.84
N PHE A 470 -11.88 19.97 0.96
CA PHE A 470 -10.61 20.01 0.26
C PHE A 470 -10.57 21.14 -0.76
N GLY A 471 -9.49 21.94 -0.75
CA GLY A 471 -9.27 23.02 -1.70
C GLY A 471 -9.13 22.51 -3.15
N PRO A 472 -9.42 23.33 -4.17
CA PRO A 472 -9.25 22.93 -5.56
C PRO A 472 -7.78 22.57 -5.88
N CYS A 473 -7.59 21.60 -6.76
CA CYS A 473 -6.28 21.15 -7.24
C CYS A 473 -6.21 21.28 -8.77
N PHE A 474 -5.20 21.98 -9.27
CA PHE A 474 -4.98 22.24 -10.68
C PHE A 474 -3.67 21.59 -11.12
N VAL A 475 -3.70 20.77 -12.17
CA VAL A 475 -2.51 20.14 -12.74
C VAL A 475 -2.21 20.76 -14.10
N SER A 476 -0.96 21.19 -14.30
CA SER A 476 -0.48 21.78 -15.54
C SER A 476 0.78 21.08 -16.02
N ALA A 477 0.93 20.84 -17.33
CA ALA A 477 2.20 20.44 -17.90
C ALA A 477 3.04 21.67 -18.29
N VAL A 478 4.35 21.58 -18.12
CA VAL A 478 5.32 22.64 -18.44
C VAL A 478 6.43 22.03 -19.29
N PRO A 479 6.29 22.03 -20.63
CA PRO A 479 7.30 21.46 -21.50
C PRO A 479 8.53 22.37 -21.60
N GLY A 480 9.72 21.82 -21.36
CA GLY A 480 10.98 22.55 -21.45
C GLY A 480 12.08 21.91 -20.61
N SER A 481 13.33 22.29 -20.88
CA SER A 481 14.48 21.86 -20.08
C SER A 481 14.45 22.53 -18.71
N PHE A 482 14.56 21.74 -17.64
CA PHE A 482 14.79 22.31 -16.31
C PHE A 482 16.18 22.93 -16.14
N TYR A 483 17.06 22.89 -17.15
CA TYR A 483 18.28 23.69 -17.10
C TYR A 483 18.03 25.15 -17.52
N ASP A 484 16.81 25.51 -17.89
CA ASP A 484 16.38 26.87 -18.22
C ASP A 484 15.29 27.36 -17.27
N ARG A 485 14.87 28.63 -17.44
CA ARG A 485 13.69 29.19 -16.76
C ARG A 485 12.41 28.51 -17.29
N LEU A 486 11.61 28.00 -16.37
CA LEU A 486 10.35 27.30 -16.61
C LEU A 486 9.15 28.04 -16.00
N PHE A 487 9.37 28.75 -14.88
CA PHE A 487 8.31 29.33 -14.07
C PHE A 487 8.53 30.83 -13.86
N PRO A 488 7.48 31.62 -13.58
CA PRO A 488 7.61 33.00 -13.14
C PRO A 488 8.41 33.11 -11.84
N ASP A 489 8.97 34.30 -11.60
CA ASP A 489 9.75 34.57 -10.39
C ASP A 489 8.92 34.29 -9.13
N GLN A 490 9.53 33.61 -8.16
CA GLN A 490 8.96 33.33 -6.83
C GLN A 490 7.53 32.75 -6.89
N SER A 491 7.31 31.80 -7.80
CA SER A 491 6.00 31.16 -8.00
C SER A 491 5.90 29.75 -7.44
N LEU A 492 7.03 29.12 -7.09
CA LEU A 492 7.10 27.76 -6.55
C LEU A 492 7.41 27.76 -5.05
N HIS A 493 6.67 26.97 -4.30
CA HIS A 493 6.89 26.76 -2.86
C HIS A 493 7.73 25.52 -2.61
N LEU A 494 7.60 24.51 -3.47
CA LEU A 494 8.32 23.25 -3.41
C LEU A 494 8.69 22.77 -4.80
N VAL A 495 9.92 22.29 -4.97
CA VAL A 495 10.37 21.58 -6.17
C VAL A 495 10.74 20.16 -5.80
N HIS A 496 10.19 19.19 -6.52
CA HIS A 496 10.61 17.81 -6.49
C HIS A 496 11.29 17.47 -7.82
N SER A 497 12.38 16.72 -7.77
CA SER A 497 13.01 16.13 -8.95
C SER A 497 13.54 14.76 -8.56
N ALA A 498 13.11 13.72 -9.27
CA ALA A 498 13.60 12.37 -9.05
C ALA A 498 14.15 11.78 -10.33
N ASN A 499 15.28 11.10 -10.22
CA ASN A 499 15.97 10.37 -11.28
C ASN A 499 16.22 11.18 -12.55
N SER A 500 16.45 12.49 -12.39
CA SER A 500 16.57 13.39 -13.55
C SER A 500 17.85 14.23 -13.55
N ASN A 501 18.32 14.75 -12.41
CA ASN A 501 19.49 15.65 -12.38
C ASN A 501 20.84 15.00 -12.76
N HIS A 502 20.89 13.67 -12.97
CA HIS A 502 22.08 12.97 -13.47
C HIS A 502 22.17 12.96 -15.00
N TRP A 503 21.11 13.39 -15.71
CA TRP A 503 21.12 13.61 -17.15
C TRP A 503 21.75 14.95 -17.49
N LEU A 504 22.79 14.94 -18.31
CA LEU A 504 23.41 16.16 -18.80
C LEU A 504 22.51 16.86 -19.81
N SER A 505 22.60 18.18 -19.87
CA SER A 505 21.86 18.99 -20.85
C SER A 505 22.26 18.69 -22.30
N GLN A 506 23.49 18.18 -22.48
CA GLN A 506 24.06 17.78 -23.76
C GLN A 506 25.20 16.79 -23.56
N VAL A 507 25.57 16.08 -24.64
CA VAL A 507 26.81 15.31 -24.69
C VAL A 507 28.01 16.28 -24.60
N PRO A 508 28.99 16.03 -23.71
CA PRO A 508 30.20 16.86 -23.62
C PRO A 508 30.99 16.86 -24.93
N GLN A 509 31.68 17.96 -25.23
CA GLN A 509 32.59 18.06 -26.38
C GLN A 509 33.96 17.44 -26.06
N GLY A 510 34.72 17.04 -27.09
CA GLY A 510 36.09 16.55 -26.93
C GLY A 510 36.18 15.08 -26.49
N LEU A 511 35.21 14.25 -26.92
CA LEU A 511 35.10 12.83 -26.57
C LEU A 511 35.60 11.88 -27.68
N GLU A 512 36.20 12.40 -28.75
CA GLU A 512 36.56 11.66 -29.96
C GLU A 512 37.60 10.56 -29.69
N ASN A 513 38.37 10.70 -28.60
CA ASN A 513 39.39 9.75 -28.18
C ASN A 513 38.87 8.68 -27.19
N ASN A 514 37.55 8.61 -26.92
CA ASN A 514 36.98 7.61 -26.00
C ASN A 514 36.83 6.21 -26.64
N GLY A 515 37.15 6.07 -27.93
CA GLY A 515 37.09 4.79 -28.65
C GLY A 515 35.69 4.17 -28.60
N THR A 516 35.61 2.86 -28.35
CA THR A 516 34.34 2.12 -28.32
C THR A 516 33.56 2.26 -27.00
N TYR A 517 34.00 3.10 -26.05
CA TYR A 517 33.28 3.35 -24.81
C TYR A 517 32.21 4.42 -25.03
N ILE A 518 30.97 4.07 -24.71
CA ILE A 518 29.79 4.95 -24.87
C ILE A 518 29.54 5.88 -23.67
N CYS A 519 30.38 5.81 -22.65
CA CYS A 519 30.30 6.60 -21.42
C CYS A 519 31.70 6.72 -20.79
N MET A 520 31.79 7.35 -19.62
CA MET A 520 32.97 7.22 -18.77
C MET A 520 33.15 5.77 -18.36
N ALA A 521 34.29 5.17 -18.74
CA ALA A 521 34.66 3.79 -18.45
C ALA A 521 36.10 3.71 -17.93
N LYS A 522 36.50 2.67 -17.20
CA LYS A 522 37.83 2.61 -16.52
C LYS A 522 39.07 2.96 -17.35
N LYS A 523 39.03 2.73 -18.67
CA LYS A 523 40.14 2.99 -19.59
C LYS A 523 39.98 4.29 -20.39
N SER A 524 39.02 5.13 -20.03
CA SER A 524 38.80 6.41 -20.72
C SER A 524 39.98 7.35 -20.49
N PRO A 525 40.33 8.20 -21.47
CA PRO A 525 41.32 9.24 -21.26
C PRO A 525 40.92 10.28 -20.19
N PRO A 526 41.86 10.90 -19.46
CA PRO A 526 41.57 11.94 -18.46
C PRO A 526 40.69 13.10 -18.96
N ASN A 527 40.83 13.51 -20.23
CA ASN A 527 40.01 14.58 -20.81
C ASN A 527 38.51 14.23 -20.86
N VAL A 528 38.16 12.96 -21.04
CA VAL A 528 36.77 12.49 -21.06
C VAL A 528 36.11 12.74 -19.70
N TYR A 529 36.76 12.33 -18.61
CA TYR A 529 36.24 12.57 -17.26
C TYR A 529 36.09 14.06 -16.97
N GLN A 530 37.08 14.87 -17.36
CA GLN A 530 37.03 16.31 -17.14
C GLN A 530 35.88 16.96 -17.93
N ALA A 531 35.62 16.51 -19.17
CA ALA A 531 34.54 17.03 -20.00
C ALA A 531 33.16 16.74 -19.38
N TYR A 532 32.90 15.49 -18.99
CA TYR A 532 31.65 15.11 -18.30
C TYR A 532 31.46 15.83 -16.97
N ARG A 533 32.51 15.94 -16.17
CA ARG A 533 32.51 16.67 -14.89
C ARG A 533 32.20 18.16 -15.09
N ASN A 534 32.83 18.81 -16.06
CA ASN A 534 32.60 20.22 -16.37
C ASN A 534 31.17 20.46 -16.87
N GLN A 535 30.65 19.55 -17.69
CA GLN A 535 29.28 19.64 -18.17
C GLN A 535 28.29 19.53 -17.01
N PHE A 536 28.44 18.52 -16.14
CA PHE A 536 27.60 18.38 -14.95
C PHE A 536 27.68 19.59 -14.03
N HIS A 537 28.89 20.10 -13.75
CA HIS A 537 29.07 21.28 -12.92
C HIS A 537 28.30 22.47 -13.51
N THR A 538 28.46 22.72 -14.81
CA THR A 538 27.74 23.80 -15.51
C THR A 538 26.24 23.62 -15.42
N ASP A 539 25.75 22.41 -15.73
CA ASP A 539 24.34 22.07 -15.74
C ASP A 539 23.71 22.19 -14.35
N PHE A 540 24.34 21.63 -13.31
CA PHE A 540 23.81 21.67 -11.95
C PHE A 540 23.88 23.06 -11.33
N THR A 541 24.94 23.84 -11.59
CA THR A 541 24.99 25.26 -11.20
C THR A 541 23.87 26.05 -11.88
N LYS A 542 23.68 25.86 -13.19
CA LYS A 542 22.61 26.55 -13.93
C LYS A 542 21.23 26.15 -13.42
N PHE A 543 21.02 24.85 -13.13
CA PHE A 543 19.79 24.36 -12.50
C PHE A 543 19.50 25.12 -11.19
N LEU A 544 20.47 25.20 -10.27
CA LEU A 544 20.30 25.93 -9.01
C LEU A 544 19.97 27.41 -9.28
N GLN A 545 20.69 28.08 -10.17
CA GLN A 545 20.44 29.49 -10.52
C GLN A 545 19.02 29.70 -11.02
N MET A 546 18.55 28.89 -11.98
CA MET A 546 17.20 29.02 -12.53
C MET A 546 16.13 28.74 -11.47
N ARG A 547 16.31 27.70 -10.64
CA ARG A 547 15.37 27.39 -9.54
C ARG A 547 15.36 28.47 -8.48
N SER A 548 16.50 29.14 -8.25
CA SER A 548 16.61 30.20 -7.26
C SER A 548 15.71 31.40 -7.57
N GLU A 549 15.49 31.68 -8.85
CA GLU A 549 14.62 32.78 -9.30
C GLU A 549 13.15 32.40 -9.16
N GLU A 550 12.83 31.11 -9.28
CA GLU A 550 11.46 30.58 -9.32
C GLU A 550 10.89 30.18 -7.97
N VAL A 551 11.75 29.76 -7.04
CA VAL A 551 11.35 29.31 -5.70
C VAL A 551 11.25 30.52 -4.76
N VAL A 552 10.15 30.61 -4.01
CA VAL A 552 9.92 31.65 -2.99
C VAL A 552 11.00 31.62 -1.91
N HIS A 553 11.28 32.74 -1.25
CA HIS A 553 12.12 32.73 -0.04
C HIS A 553 11.54 31.78 1.01
N GLY A 554 12.40 30.95 1.60
CA GLY A 554 11.99 29.87 2.52
C GLY A 554 11.36 28.65 1.84
N GLY A 555 11.12 28.68 0.52
CA GLY A 555 10.70 27.53 -0.27
C GLY A 555 11.80 26.46 -0.36
N SER A 556 11.44 25.22 -0.66
CA SER A 556 12.38 24.09 -0.61
C SER A 556 12.46 23.31 -1.92
N MET A 557 13.57 22.61 -2.12
CA MET A 557 13.69 21.60 -3.17
C MET A 557 14.13 20.26 -2.59
N ILE A 558 13.60 19.18 -3.13
CA ILE A 558 14.06 17.81 -2.88
C ILE A 558 14.49 17.16 -4.18
N LEU A 559 15.73 16.68 -4.22
CA LEU A 559 16.37 16.15 -5.42
C LEU A 559 16.87 14.74 -5.13
N THR A 560 16.43 13.74 -5.91
CA THR A 560 16.90 12.36 -5.79
C THR A 560 17.46 11.89 -7.13
N PHE A 561 18.72 11.46 -7.20
CA PHE A 561 19.32 11.01 -8.46
C PHE A 561 20.55 10.12 -8.24
N LEU A 562 21.05 9.50 -9.31
CA LEU A 562 22.21 8.62 -9.27
C LEU A 562 23.49 9.39 -8.90
N ALA A 563 24.28 8.80 -8.03
CA ALA A 563 25.53 9.33 -7.52
C ALA A 563 26.60 8.24 -7.50
N ARG A 564 27.83 8.59 -7.12
CA ARG A 564 28.92 7.63 -6.90
C ARG A 564 29.52 7.79 -5.51
N GLY A 565 30.04 6.68 -4.96
CA GLY A 565 30.46 6.61 -3.56
C GLY A 565 31.90 7.08 -3.30
N ILE A 566 32.66 7.32 -4.36
CA ILE A 566 34.09 7.61 -4.29
C ILE A 566 34.48 8.71 -5.27
N THR A 567 35.59 9.39 -4.97
CA THR A 567 36.10 10.51 -5.75
C THR A 567 36.45 10.11 -7.17
N ASP A 568 37.09 8.94 -7.32
CA ASP A 568 37.51 8.40 -8.61
C ASP A 568 36.33 7.68 -9.31
N PRO A 569 35.79 8.24 -10.41
CA PRO A 569 34.69 7.62 -11.16
C PRO A 569 35.06 6.27 -11.77
N THR A 570 36.34 5.91 -11.81
CA THR A 570 36.83 4.64 -12.39
C THR A 570 36.94 3.51 -11.38
N ALA A 571 36.87 3.81 -10.08
CA ALA A 571 37.24 2.84 -9.05
C ALA A 571 36.05 2.06 -8.44
N ASP A 572 34.80 2.33 -8.83
CA ASP A 572 33.63 1.54 -8.43
C ASP A 572 32.80 1.05 -9.63
N ASP A 573 31.73 0.28 -9.34
CA ASP A 573 30.86 -0.33 -10.36
C ASP A 573 29.71 0.60 -10.82
N SER A 574 29.76 1.91 -10.52
CA SER A 574 28.71 2.89 -10.89
C SER A 574 28.45 2.93 -12.39
N TRP A 575 29.48 2.73 -13.20
CA TRP A 575 29.39 2.75 -14.68
C TRP A 575 29.22 1.36 -15.30
N ALA A 576 29.29 0.29 -14.51
CA ALA A 576 29.43 -1.06 -15.04
C ALA A 576 28.22 -1.46 -15.93
N LEU A 577 27.01 -1.00 -15.63
CA LEU A 577 25.84 -1.30 -16.45
C LEU A 577 25.91 -0.66 -17.85
N LEU A 578 26.44 0.56 -17.95
CA LEU A 578 26.67 1.23 -19.24
C LEU A 578 27.88 0.63 -19.98
N GLU A 579 28.91 0.18 -19.27
CA GLU A 579 30.02 -0.58 -19.86
C GLU A 579 29.53 -1.91 -20.48
N LEU A 580 28.60 -2.63 -19.82
CA LEU A 580 27.98 -3.84 -20.37
C LEU A 580 27.14 -3.56 -21.61
N LEU A 581 26.45 -2.41 -21.67
CA LEU A 581 25.77 -1.96 -22.88
C LEU A 581 26.77 -1.66 -24.01
N GLY A 582 27.86 -0.96 -23.72
CA GLY A 582 28.95 -0.73 -24.67
C GLY A 582 29.55 -2.04 -25.19
N GLN A 583 29.77 -3.02 -24.31
CA GLN A 583 30.25 -4.35 -24.70
C GLN A 583 29.26 -5.07 -25.62
N SER A 584 27.96 -4.91 -25.37
CA SER A 584 26.90 -5.48 -26.20
C SER A 584 26.89 -4.86 -27.61
N LEU A 585 27.17 -3.56 -27.73
CA LEU A 585 27.37 -2.88 -29.01
C LEU A 585 28.64 -3.36 -29.74
N VAL A 586 29.75 -3.55 -29.02
CA VAL A 586 31.00 -4.10 -29.59
C VAL A 586 30.78 -5.51 -30.15
N ASP A 587 29.94 -6.32 -29.51
CA ASP A 587 29.60 -7.65 -30.05
C ASP A 587 28.79 -7.57 -31.35
N LEU A 588 27.97 -6.53 -31.53
CA LEU A 588 27.31 -6.28 -32.82
C LEU A 588 28.29 -5.82 -33.91
N ILE A 589 29.41 -5.17 -33.56
CA ILE A 589 30.51 -4.91 -34.52
C ILE A 589 31.09 -6.23 -35.02
N LYS A 590 31.39 -7.16 -34.11
CA LYS A 590 31.98 -8.47 -34.46
C LYS A 590 31.07 -9.28 -35.38
N GLU A 591 29.76 -9.08 -35.27
CA GLU A 591 28.74 -9.70 -36.13
C GLU A 591 28.49 -8.94 -37.44
N GLY A 592 29.15 -7.81 -37.67
CA GLY A 592 29.00 -6.98 -38.87
C GLY A 592 27.69 -6.20 -38.93
N LEU A 593 26.99 -6.04 -37.81
CA LEU A 593 25.68 -5.40 -37.72
C LEU A 593 25.75 -3.91 -37.38
N VAL A 594 26.86 -3.46 -36.79
CA VAL A 594 27.13 -2.06 -36.42
C VAL A 594 28.56 -1.70 -36.84
N ARG A 595 28.79 -0.50 -37.37
CA ARG A 595 30.15 -0.04 -37.68
C ARG A 595 30.82 0.53 -36.43
N GLU A 596 32.11 0.31 -36.28
CA GLU A 596 32.88 0.87 -35.17
C GLU A 596 32.79 2.41 -35.10
N SER A 597 32.78 3.09 -36.26
CA SER A 597 32.58 4.54 -36.34
C SER A 597 31.24 5.01 -35.77
N ASP A 598 30.20 4.18 -35.86
CA ASP A 598 28.87 4.53 -35.35
C ASP A 598 28.89 4.49 -33.81
N ILE A 599 29.63 3.57 -33.19
CA ILE A 599 29.81 3.53 -31.73
C ILE A 599 30.75 4.64 -31.25
N ASN A 600 31.84 4.90 -31.95
CA ASN A 600 32.80 5.95 -31.57
C ASN A 600 32.18 7.37 -31.56
N SER A 601 31.06 7.56 -32.28
CA SER A 601 30.30 8.81 -32.32
C SER A 601 29.14 8.88 -31.32
N PHE A 602 28.89 7.80 -30.58
CA PHE A 602 27.79 7.70 -29.62
C PHE A 602 28.28 7.82 -28.17
N ASN A 603 27.69 8.74 -27.42
CA ASN A 603 27.99 8.94 -26.01
C ASN A 603 26.68 9.17 -25.23
N VAL A 604 26.55 8.50 -24.09
CA VAL A 604 25.39 8.63 -23.21
C VAL A 604 25.59 9.84 -22.30
N PRO A 605 24.70 10.86 -22.34
CA PRO A 605 24.85 12.11 -21.60
C PRO A 605 24.45 11.94 -20.12
N LEU A 606 25.20 11.11 -19.39
CA LEU A 606 24.97 10.83 -17.97
C LEU A 606 26.20 11.20 -17.14
N TYR A 607 25.99 11.74 -15.95
CA TYR A 607 27.03 11.95 -14.95
C TYR A 607 26.54 11.59 -13.55
N PHE A 608 27.36 10.82 -12.83
CA PHE A 608 27.12 10.46 -11.43
C PHE A 608 28.10 11.24 -10.54
N PRO A 609 27.65 12.30 -9.86
CA PRO A 609 28.51 13.09 -8.98
C PRO A 609 28.75 12.35 -7.66
N TYR A 610 29.81 12.75 -6.96
CA TYR A 610 30.05 12.33 -5.58
C TYR A 610 29.74 13.46 -4.59
N GLU A 611 29.72 13.13 -3.30
CA GLU A 611 29.26 14.02 -2.22
C GLU A 611 29.89 15.42 -2.24
N GLU A 612 31.22 15.53 -2.30
CA GLU A 612 31.87 16.84 -2.22
C GLU A 612 31.67 17.67 -3.49
N GLU A 613 31.46 17.06 -4.67
CA GLU A 613 31.08 17.84 -5.87
C GLU A 613 29.76 18.58 -5.66
N LEU A 614 28.78 17.89 -5.10
CA LEU A 614 27.46 18.45 -4.82
C LEU A 614 27.53 19.55 -3.76
N LYS A 615 28.20 19.29 -2.64
CA LYS A 615 28.39 20.29 -1.58
C LYS A 615 29.08 21.55 -2.11
N ASN A 616 30.19 21.37 -2.83
CA ASN A 616 30.93 22.49 -3.39
C ASN A 616 30.03 23.31 -4.33
N ILE A 617 29.29 22.69 -5.26
CA ILE A 617 28.44 23.46 -6.18
C ILE A 617 27.35 24.23 -5.42
N ILE A 618 26.66 23.59 -4.47
CA ILE A 618 25.57 24.22 -3.69
C ILE A 618 26.10 25.39 -2.84
N GLU A 619 27.23 25.19 -2.15
CA GLU A 619 27.83 26.21 -1.28
C GLU A 619 28.41 27.39 -2.07
N HIS A 620 29.00 27.13 -3.25
CA HIS A 620 29.58 28.18 -4.09
C HIS A 620 28.52 29.00 -4.83
N GLU A 621 27.43 28.38 -5.28
CA GLU A 621 26.34 29.08 -5.96
C GLU A 621 25.52 29.96 -4.98
N ARG A 622 25.44 29.56 -3.70
CA ARG A 622 24.95 30.34 -2.54
C ARG A 622 23.45 30.61 -2.50
N SER A 623 22.67 30.28 -3.52
CA SER A 623 21.23 30.57 -3.55
C SER A 623 20.42 29.73 -2.58
N PHE A 624 20.90 28.55 -2.23
CA PHE A 624 20.22 27.63 -1.34
C PHE A 624 21.09 27.25 -0.13
N SER A 625 20.44 26.94 0.98
CA SER A 625 21.01 26.28 2.15
C SER A 625 20.84 24.78 2.01
N LEU A 626 21.91 24.02 2.23
CA LEU A 626 21.84 22.56 2.27
C LEU A 626 21.29 22.12 3.64
N GLU A 627 20.10 21.53 3.65
CA GLU A 627 19.46 21.05 4.89
C GLU A 627 19.83 19.59 5.19
N ASN A 628 19.86 18.75 4.17
CA ASN A 628 20.14 17.32 4.32
C ASN A 628 20.70 16.73 3.01
N MET A 629 21.57 15.74 3.13
CA MET A 629 22.11 14.97 2.03
C MET A 629 22.30 13.52 2.48
N ASN A 630 21.53 12.61 1.88
CA ASN A 630 21.54 11.19 2.24
C ASN A 630 21.87 10.32 1.04
N PHE A 631 22.75 9.35 1.24
CA PHE A 631 23.13 8.36 0.24
C PHE A 631 22.53 7.00 0.54
N PHE A 632 22.03 6.31 -0.47
CA PHE A 632 21.53 4.94 -0.33
C PHE A 632 21.79 4.13 -1.60
N LYS A 633 21.92 2.81 -1.44
CA LYS A 633 22.21 1.90 -2.55
C LYS A 633 20.97 1.07 -2.90
N LEU A 634 20.68 0.92 -4.19
CA LEU A 634 19.63 0.04 -4.72
C LEU A 634 20.23 -1.01 -5.67
N ASN A 635 19.65 -2.21 -5.71
CA ASN A 635 20.04 -3.24 -6.69
C ASN A 635 19.75 -2.80 -8.11
N TRP A 636 20.53 -3.31 -9.07
CA TRP A 636 20.23 -3.12 -10.48
C TRP A 636 18.88 -3.73 -10.87
N ASP A 637 18.59 -4.95 -10.38
CA ASP A 637 17.24 -5.51 -10.44
C ASP A 637 16.51 -5.23 -9.11
N PRO A 638 15.43 -4.44 -9.12
CA PRO A 638 14.57 -4.26 -7.95
C PRO A 638 13.92 -5.55 -7.44
N GLN A 639 13.90 -6.62 -8.25
CA GLN A 639 13.35 -7.93 -7.91
C GLN A 639 14.39 -8.88 -7.28
N ASP A 640 15.68 -8.51 -7.28
CA ASP A 640 16.75 -9.26 -6.60
C ASP A 640 16.74 -8.92 -5.10
N THR A 641 16.31 -9.86 -4.26
CA THR A 641 16.14 -9.67 -2.81
C THR A 641 17.14 -10.46 -1.94
N ASP A 642 18.02 -11.30 -2.51
CA ASP A 642 18.95 -12.18 -1.78
C ASP A 642 20.39 -11.63 -1.79
N TYR A 643 20.73 -10.88 -0.75
CA TYR A 643 21.96 -10.09 -0.71
C TYR A 643 23.22 -10.81 -0.23
N MET A 644 23.09 -11.99 0.37
CA MET A 644 24.21 -12.70 1.02
C MET A 644 24.59 -14.00 0.32
N ASN A 645 23.76 -14.45 -0.63
CA ASN A 645 23.96 -15.70 -1.31
C ASN A 645 24.77 -15.50 -2.59
N MET A 646 26.07 -15.80 -2.53
CA MET A 646 26.94 -15.88 -3.71
C MET A 646 26.71 -17.17 -4.53
N ASN A 647 25.83 -18.07 -4.08
CA ASN A 647 25.48 -19.32 -4.77
C ASN A 647 24.12 -19.18 -5.47
N GLU A 648 23.89 -18.08 -6.18
CA GLU A 648 22.73 -17.98 -7.07
C GLU A 648 22.86 -18.97 -8.22
N SER A 649 21.80 -19.73 -8.47
CA SER A 649 21.73 -20.60 -9.65
C SER A 649 21.79 -19.76 -10.93
N ASP A 650 22.41 -20.29 -11.98
CA ASP A 650 22.47 -19.65 -13.31
C ASP A 650 21.09 -19.22 -13.84
N GLU A 651 20.03 -19.94 -13.47
CA GLU A 651 18.64 -19.62 -13.83
C GLU A 651 18.13 -18.30 -13.20
N LEU A 652 18.47 -18.04 -11.93
CA LEU A 652 18.09 -16.80 -11.23
C LEU A 652 18.84 -15.59 -11.80
N SER A 653 20.13 -15.72 -12.08
CA SER A 653 20.92 -14.65 -12.72
C SER A 653 20.42 -14.30 -14.12
N GLN A 654 19.88 -15.26 -14.88
CA GLN A 654 19.23 -14.98 -16.17
C GLN A 654 17.95 -14.15 -16.02
N ILE A 655 17.12 -14.46 -15.01
CA ILE A 655 15.90 -13.69 -14.71
C ILE A 655 16.27 -12.25 -14.37
N HIS A 656 17.25 -12.05 -13.48
CA HIS A 656 17.71 -10.72 -13.10
C HIS A 656 18.33 -9.95 -14.27
N GLY A 657 19.16 -10.61 -15.09
CA GLY A 657 19.74 -10.01 -16.30
C GLY A 657 18.67 -9.51 -17.28
N LYS A 658 17.59 -10.26 -17.44
CA LYS A 658 16.44 -9.88 -18.29
C LYS A 658 15.71 -8.66 -17.74
N ASN A 659 15.46 -8.62 -16.43
CA ASN A 659 14.80 -7.49 -15.78
C ASN A 659 15.60 -6.19 -15.92
N VAL A 660 16.91 -6.25 -15.65
CA VAL A 660 17.83 -5.12 -15.82
C VAL A 660 17.89 -4.66 -17.28
N SER A 661 17.94 -5.61 -18.23
CA SER A 661 17.95 -5.27 -19.66
C SER A 661 16.68 -4.53 -20.09
N LYS A 662 15.51 -4.97 -19.65
CA LYS A 662 14.23 -4.26 -19.91
C LYS A 662 14.22 -2.86 -19.32
N LEU A 663 14.75 -2.69 -18.11
CA LEU A 663 14.86 -1.37 -17.48
C LEU A 663 15.76 -0.45 -18.30
N MET A 664 16.95 -0.92 -18.70
CA MET A 664 17.86 -0.17 -19.55
C MET A 664 17.25 0.16 -20.92
N LYS A 665 16.45 -0.76 -21.48
CA LYS A 665 15.71 -0.54 -22.72
C LYS A 665 14.75 0.64 -22.57
N ALA A 666 13.93 0.65 -21.53
CA ALA A 666 13.00 1.76 -21.29
C ALA A 666 13.69 3.13 -21.16
N ILE A 667 14.93 3.16 -20.63
CA ILE A 667 15.70 4.39 -20.41
C ILE A 667 16.38 4.87 -21.70
N LEU A 668 17.03 3.98 -22.43
CA LEU A 668 17.98 4.34 -23.50
C LEU A 668 17.47 4.06 -24.91
N GLU A 669 16.39 3.31 -25.08
CA GLU A 669 15.87 2.94 -26.41
C GLU A 669 15.63 4.14 -27.33
N PRO A 670 14.98 5.25 -26.91
CA PRO A 670 14.80 6.40 -27.79
C PRO A 670 16.13 7.00 -28.27
N LEU A 671 17.12 7.10 -27.37
CA LEU A 671 18.45 7.63 -27.70
C LEU A 671 19.21 6.70 -28.65
N LEU A 672 19.13 5.39 -28.41
CA LEU A 672 19.77 4.37 -29.25
C LEU A 672 19.12 4.28 -30.63
N ILE A 673 17.79 4.34 -30.74
CA ILE A 673 17.07 4.34 -32.02
C ILE A 673 17.45 5.56 -32.86
N SER A 674 17.54 6.73 -32.23
CA SER A 674 17.90 7.98 -32.93
C SER A 674 19.28 7.88 -33.60
N HIS A 675 20.23 7.17 -32.98
CA HIS A 675 21.60 7.06 -33.48
C HIS A 675 21.87 5.83 -34.35
N PHE A 676 21.44 4.65 -33.90
CA PHE A 676 21.74 3.37 -34.55
C PHE A 676 20.60 2.82 -35.41
N GLY A 677 19.40 3.42 -35.32
CA GLY A 677 18.20 2.91 -35.94
C GLY A 677 17.55 1.76 -35.15
N ASN A 678 16.32 1.42 -35.53
CA ASN A 678 15.50 0.45 -34.80
C ASN A 678 15.92 -1.01 -35.00
N SER A 679 16.60 -1.33 -36.11
CA SER A 679 16.87 -2.71 -36.54
C SER A 679 17.77 -3.50 -35.59
N ILE A 680 18.59 -2.83 -34.78
CA ILE A 680 19.55 -3.49 -33.88
C ILE A 680 19.08 -3.58 -32.43
N ILE A 681 17.99 -2.89 -32.06
CA ILE A 681 17.64 -2.64 -30.66
C ILE A 681 17.33 -3.94 -29.91
N ASP A 682 16.47 -4.79 -30.46
CA ASP A 682 16.11 -6.05 -29.81
C ASP A 682 17.31 -6.99 -29.67
N MET A 683 18.21 -6.99 -30.66
CA MET A 683 19.44 -7.78 -30.62
C MET A 683 20.41 -7.23 -29.57
N LEU A 684 20.55 -5.90 -29.49
CA LEU A 684 21.39 -5.22 -28.51
C LEU A 684 20.94 -5.55 -27.08
N PHE A 685 19.65 -5.43 -26.78
CA PHE A 685 19.13 -5.69 -25.44
C PHE A 685 19.12 -7.19 -25.08
N LYS A 686 19.02 -8.09 -26.06
CA LYS A 686 19.24 -9.53 -25.84
C LYS A 686 20.69 -9.86 -25.50
N LYS A 687 21.66 -9.16 -26.10
CA LYS A 687 23.07 -9.26 -25.73
C LYS A 687 23.34 -8.67 -24.35
N LEU A 688 22.74 -7.51 -24.05
CA LEU A 688 22.83 -6.89 -22.73
C LEU A 688 22.28 -7.81 -21.65
N GLU A 689 21.13 -8.46 -21.87
CA GLU A 689 20.56 -9.46 -20.95
C GLU A 689 21.58 -10.54 -20.58
N LYS A 690 22.27 -11.11 -21.59
CA LYS A 690 23.30 -12.11 -21.38
C LYS A 690 24.51 -11.55 -20.61
N HIS A 691 25.02 -10.39 -21.01
CA HIS A 691 26.16 -9.76 -20.33
C HIS A 691 25.86 -9.39 -18.88
N VAL A 692 24.65 -8.89 -18.59
CA VAL A 692 24.23 -8.61 -17.23
C VAL A 692 24.08 -9.90 -16.43
N ALA A 693 23.43 -10.94 -16.98
CA ALA A 693 23.30 -12.22 -16.29
C ALA A 693 24.67 -12.80 -15.91
N GLU A 694 25.63 -12.81 -16.84
CA GLU A 694 27.01 -13.27 -16.59
C GLU A 694 27.78 -12.39 -15.60
N TYR A 695 27.45 -11.09 -15.53
CA TYR A 695 28.04 -10.18 -14.55
C TYR A 695 27.47 -10.47 -13.16
N LEU A 696 26.17 -10.72 -13.06
CA LEU A 696 25.46 -10.99 -11.81
C LEU A 696 25.90 -12.30 -11.14
N THR A 697 26.36 -13.30 -11.91
CA THR A 697 26.95 -14.53 -11.33
C THR A 697 28.27 -14.29 -10.60
N LYS A 698 28.96 -13.18 -10.90
CA LYS A 698 30.29 -12.85 -10.35
C LYS A 698 30.25 -11.75 -9.30
N LYS A 699 29.25 -10.87 -9.38
CA LYS A 699 29.14 -9.65 -8.59
C LYS A 699 27.68 -9.31 -8.30
N LYS A 700 27.44 -8.66 -7.15
CA LYS A 700 26.15 -8.06 -6.79
C LYS A 700 26.23 -6.53 -6.81
N PRO A 701 26.24 -5.90 -8.01
CA PRO A 701 26.37 -4.47 -8.13
C PRO A 701 25.13 -3.74 -7.60
N ARG A 702 25.36 -2.56 -7.02
CA ARG A 702 24.29 -1.66 -6.56
C ARG A 702 24.52 -0.28 -7.15
N SER A 703 23.44 0.37 -7.57
CA SER A 703 23.44 1.78 -7.94
C SER A 703 23.35 2.65 -6.68
N LEU A 704 24.22 3.64 -6.55
CA LEU A 704 24.15 4.61 -5.47
C LEU A 704 23.25 5.77 -5.89
N PHE A 705 22.37 6.18 -4.99
CA PHE A 705 21.51 7.35 -5.13
C PHE A 705 21.85 8.34 -4.03
N VAL A 706 21.70 9.62 -4.34
CA VAL A 706 21.69 10.71 -3.37
C VAL A 706 20.29 11.29 -3.29
N THR A 707 19.83 11.67 -2.09
CA THR A 707 18.69 12.55 -1.88
C THR A 707 19.16 13.79 -1.14
N ILE A 708 18.91 14.94 -1.73
CA ILE A 708 19.33 16.25 -1.23
C ILE A 708 18.07 17.07 -0.94
N SER A 709 18.02 17.71 0.22
CA SER A 709 17.04 18.76 0.49
C SER A 709 17.74 20.10 0.69
N VAL A 710 17.25 21.11 -0.01
CA VAL A 710 17.79 22.47 0.06
C VAL A 710 16.67 23.49 0.25
N THR A 711 16.94 24.58 0.97
CA THR A 711 15.98 25.66 1.21
C THR A 711 16.49 26.96 0.60
N ARG A 712 15.60 27.71 -0.06
CA ARG A 712 15.91 29.00 -0.66
C ARG A 712 16.19 30.03 0.43
N LYS A 713 17.39 30.61 0.40
CA LYS A 713 17.81 31.68 1.32
C LYS A 713 17.08 32.98 1.06
#